data_AF-A0A0B3ATP7-F1
#
_entry.id   AF-A0A0B3ATP7-F1
#
_cell.length_a   1.000
_cell.length_b   1.000
_cell.length_c   1.000
_cell.angle_alpha   90.00
_cell.angle_beta   90.00
_cell.angle_gamma   90.00
#
_symmetry.space_group_name_H-M   'P 1'
#
loop_
_entity.id
_entity.type
_entity.pdbx_description
1 polymer ?
#
loop_
_entity_poly.entity_id
_entity_poly.type
_entity_poly.pdbx_seq_one_letter_code
_entity_poly.pdbx_strand_id
1 'polypeptide(L)'
;MDFDLKFKLKKLKAFVKHPKRKKLLEVITRTGRKITVTPDHSLFTNKDFRIIPIECQNLSIKSKIIIPEKLPSNYNNIQSINLFEMLENENCRLEGYEEDLRQIIQKIGYKKASEISSCTQDIYQYLRPGIQHTNILISDFKKLTQEANQNLNTKTLQIKKGTSGTLPAEIELTKDFCRFLGYYVAEGYTQESGSVVFSNGDDIIIKDIIALSEKLFGITPYVRKTESLGISTQITLNNKILGLLIKKLDCGRIALEKRVPPIIFGLSEDKICEFFKGYFDGDGSQTSKIYSGNRIACSTISKDLADGLLYLFLSLGIVARVYEKEPRGIGKHKQYTIEFKEKRFVELFISKIGFKKYKKELINRGFSHTKFNNVNYDPKILEQHVILKHKFRHLRRYSSCGKLYLKKVVDECGGSDLIKNFVNGEFFLDEVKSIKEINLEEGEYVYDLSVEPCQNFIGGFGAVMLHNTEALALFEAMRTGALANTVAGTIHGDSPYGVFDRIVNDLQVPRTSFKAADIIIVANPVRSADGLHKFRRITQITEVRKQWEEDPLKEGAFVDLMVYDSKTDSLLPTDELINGDSDIIKAIGGSVKEWAGDWNAIWSNIVLRSKIKRTIVDYSVKYNIPDLLEAESVIFMNDEFHRVMDIVRESSGSLDSEKIFVEWEKRLKDHIQNVFNIQL
;
A
#
# COMPACT_ATOMS: atom_id res chain seq x y z
N MET A 1 -3.56 3.42 2.23
CA MET A 1 -4.01 4.82 2.28
C MET A 1 -3.68 5.39 3.64
N ASP A 2 -2.99 6.52 3.69
CA ASP A 2 -2.63 7.22 4.94
C ASP A 2 -3.69 8.24 5.37
N PHE A 3 -3.39 9.03 6.40
CA PHE A 3 -4.29 10.06 6.94
C PHE A 3 -4.58 11.21 5.97
N ASP A 4 -3.70 11.44 4.99
CA ASP A 4 -3.89 12.40 3.89
C ASP A 4 -4.73 11.81 2.74
N LEU A 5 -5.26 10.60 2.94
CA LEU A 5 -6.04 9.86 1.95
C LEU A 5 -5.26 9.59 0.65
N LYS A 6 -3.93 9.41 0.77
CA LYS A 6 -3.02 9.07 -0.33
C LYS A 6 -2.49 7.65 -0.20
N PHE A 7 -2.15 7.04 -1.33
CA PHE A 7 -1.64 5.67 -1.34
C PHE A 7 -0.10 5.68 -1.28
N LYS A 8 0.44 5.08 -0.22
CA LYS A 8 1.89 4.94 0.01
C LYS A 8 2.24 3.46 0.17
N LEU A 9 3.44 3.08 -0.27
CA LEU A 9 3.99 1.76 0.05
C LEU A 9 4.38 1.71 1.52
N LYS A 10 4.05 0.58 2.15
CA LYS A 10 4.36 0.27 3.54
C LYS A 10 4.87 -1.17 3.62
N LYS A 11 5.74 -1.43 4.59
CA LYS A 11 6.27 -2.76 4.84
C LYS A 11 5.15 -3.64 5.41
N LEU A 12 5.04 -4.86 4.90
CA LEU A 12 4.18 -5.88 5.49
C LEU A 12 4.78 -6.31 6.83
N LYS A 13 3.95 -6.34 7.88
CA LYS A 13 4.37 -6.81 9.21
C LYS A 13 4.11 -8.29 9.40
N ALA A 14 2.93 -8.75 9.02
CA ALA A 14 2.52 -10.13 9.20
C ALA A 14 1.59 -10.59 8.07
N PHE A 15 1.60 -11.90 7.85
CA PHE A 15 0.65 -12.62 7.02
C PHE A 15 -0.25 -13.44 7.95
N VAL A 16 -1.55 -13.27 7.83
CA VAL A 16 -2.53 -13.95 8.68
C VAL A 16 -3.26 -14.98 7.84
N LYS A 17 -3.31 -16.22 8.33
CA LYS A 17 -4.07 -17.31 7.73
C LYS A 17 -5.18 -17.70 8.70
N HIS A 18 -6.42 -17.43 8.32
CA HIS A 18 -7.58 -17.77 9.14
C HIS A 18 -8.07 -19.20 8.89
N PRO A 19 -8.88 -19.78 9.79
CA PRO A 19 -9.51 -21.07 9.58
C PRO A 19 -10.35 -21.12 8.31
N LYS A 20 -10.62 -22.34 7.83
CA LYS A 20 -11.43 -22.58 6.65
C LYS A 20 -12.82 -21.92 6.76
N ARG A 21 -13.26 -21.24 5.72
CA ARG A 21 -14.57 -20.60 5.60
C ARG A 21 -15.36 -21.24 4.48
N LYS A 22 -16.64 -21.54 4.74
CA LYS A 22 -17.56 -22.10 3.73
C LYS A 22 -18.36 -21.05 2.98
N LYS A 23 -18.55 -19.88 3.57
CA LYS A 23 -19.34 -18.79 3.01
C LYS A 23 -18.44 -17.62 2.63
N LEU A 24 -18.51 -17.21 1.38
CA LEU A 24 -17.78 -16.07 0.81
C LEU A 24 -18.73 -15.16 0.04
N LEU A 25 -18.34 -13.91 -0.15
CA LEU A 25 -19.04 -12.91 -0.97
C LEU A 25 -18.13 -12.44 -2.10
N GLU A 26 -18.56 -12.57 -3.35
CA GLU A 26 -17.94 -11.93 -4.51
C GLU A 26 -18.62 -10.58 -4.76
N VAL A 27 -17.90 -9.50 -4.49
CA VAL A 27 -18.34 -8.11 -4.74
C VAL A 27 -17.80 -7.66 -6.08
N ILE A 28 -18.69 -7.25 -6.99
CA ILE A 28 -18.34 -6.72 -8.31
C ILE A 28 -18.79 -5.27 -8.41
N THR A 29 -17.91 -4.38 -8.86
CA THR A 29 -18.20 -2.95 -8.98
C THR A 29 -18.60 -2.53 -10.40
N ARG A 30 -19.05 -1.28 -10.55
CA ARG A 30 -19.49 -0.71 -11.83
C ARG A 30 -18.34 -0.46 -12.80
N THR A 31 -17.13 -0.16 -12.30
CA THR A 31 -15.93 -0.13 -13.14
C THR A 31 -15.35 -1.53 -13.41
N GLY A 32 -15.94 -2.59 -12.85
CA GLY A 32 -15.58 -3.98 -13.13
C GLY A 32 -14.54 -4.58 -12.19
N ARG A 33 -14.24 -3.94 -11.06
CA ARG A 33 -13.40 -4.54 -10.02
C ARG A 33 -14.13 -5.73 -9.43
N LYS A 34 -13.35 -6.73 -8.99
CA LYS A 34 -13.89 -7.90 -8.31
C LYS A 34 -13.04 -8.24 -7.11
N ILE A 35 -13.70 -8.54 -6.01
CA ILE A 35 -13.06 -9.05 -4.81
C ILE A 35 -13.93 -10.15 -4.20
N THR A 36 -13.28 -11.23 -3.74
CA THR A 36 -13.91 -12.32 -2.99
C THR A 36 -13.40 -12.27 -1.57
N VAL A 37 -14.30 -12.12 -0.61
CA VAL A 37 -13.98 -11.96 0.82
C VAL A 37 -14.98 -12.70 1.69
N THR A 38 -14.67 -12.85 2.97
CA THR A 38 -15.65 -13.35 3.94
C THR A 38 -16.72 -12.28 4.24
N PRO A 39 -17.93 -12.68 4.67
CA PRO A 39 -19.01 -11.75 4.97
C PRO A 39 -18.67 -10.67 6.01
N ASP A 40 -17.85 -11.03 7.00
CA ASP A 40 -17.35 -10.20 8.10
C ASP A 40 -16.17 -9.31 7.71
N HIS A 41 -15.53 -9.54 6.55
CA HIS A 41 -14.42 -8.69 6.13
C HIS A 41 -14.91 -7.27 5.76
N SER A 42 -14.16 -6.26 6.16
CA SER A 42 -14.49 -4.86 5.91
C SER A 42 -13.81 -4.30 4.68
N LEU A 43 -14.59 -3.61 3.84
CA LEU A 43 -14.09 -2.70 2.82
C LEU A 43 -14.25 -1.26 3.33
N PHE A 44 -13.83 -0.27 2.53
CA PHE A 44 -14.00 1.14 2.90
C PHE A 44 -15.07 1.82 2.05
N THR A 45 -15.90 2.64 2.70
CA THR A 45 -16.90 3.52 2.08
C THR A 45 -16.72 4.96 2.58
N ASN A 46 -17.55 5.88 2.09
CA ASN A 46 -17.59 7.25 2.59
C ASN A 46 -18.91 7.55 3.30
N LYS A 47 -18.83 8.27 4.42
CA LYS A 47 -19.98 8.88 5.09
C LYS A 47 -19.56 10.27 5.55
N ASP A 48 -20.30 11.30 5.13
CA ASP A 48 -20.11 12.67 5.60
C ASP A 48 -18.65 13.18 5.46
N PHE A 49 -18.06 12.96 4.28
CA PHE A 49 -16.68 13.29 3.93
C PHE A 49 -15.60 12.57 4.77
N ARG A 50 -15.96 11.50 5.47
CA ARG A 50 -15.03 10.60 6.16
C ARG A 50 -15.02 9.25 5.47
N ILE A 51 -13.85 8.62 5.47
CA ILE A 51 -13.67 7.24 5.03
C ILE A 51 -13.91 6.34 6.24
N ILE A 52 -14.82 5.38 6.11
CA ILE A 52 -15.20 4.47 7.19
C ILE A 52 -15.19 3.03 6.68
N PRO A 53 -14.88 2.04 7.53
CA PRO A 53 -15.06 0.64 7.18
C PRO A 53 -16.55 0.29 7.04
N ILE A 54 -16.85 -0.69 6.20
CA ILE A 54 -18.16 -1.33 6.04
C ILE A 54 -17.95 -2.81 5.78
N GLU A 55 -18.60 -3.65 6.59
CA GLU A 55 -18.57 -5.09 6.40
C GLU A 55 -19.26 -5.51 5.10
N CYS A 56 -18.74 -6.56 4.47
CA CYS A 56 -19.25 -7.00 3.17
C CYS A 56 -20.68 -7.52 3.24
N GLN A 57 -21.09 -8.11 4.37
CA GLN A 57 -22.47 -8.53 4.60
C GLN A 57 -23.48 -7.37 4.64
N ASN A 58 -23.01 -6.17 5.00
CA ASN A 58 -23.84 -4.96 5.08
C ASN A 58 -23.84 -4.18 3.75
N LEU A 59 -23.10 -4.62 2.74
CA LEU A 59 -23.12 -4.01 1.42
C LEU A 59 -24.44 -4.32 0.70
N SER A 60 -24.97 -3.31 0.05
CA SER A 60 -26.10 -3.43 -0.87
C SER A 60 -25.71 -2.97 -2.28
N ILE A 61 -26.48 -3.37 -3.29
CA ILE A 61 -26.31 -2.84 -4.65
C ILE A 61 -26.41 -1.31 -4.59
N LYS A 62 -25.53 -0.62 -5.31
CA LYS A 62 -25.31 0.84 -5.27
C LYS A 62 -24.50 1.38 -4.08
N SER A 63 -24.14 0.55 -3.11
CA SER A 63 -23.17 0.94 -2.07
C SER A 63 -21.87 1.43 -2.71
N LYS A 64 -21.27 2.47 -2.13
CA LYS A 64 -19.99 3.00 -2.61
C LYS A 64 -18.87 2.31 -1.88
N ILE A 65 -17.87 1.81 -2.60
CA ILE A 65 -16.64 1.31 -2.02
C ILE A 65 -15.45 2.05 -2.61
N ILE A 66 -14.35 2.06 -1.87
CA ILE A 66 -13.14 2.78 -2.24
C ILE A 66 -12.21 1.88 -3.03
N ILE A 67 -11.80 2.40 -4.18
CA ILE A 67 -10.67 1.89 -4.96
C ILE A 67 -9.62 3.01 -5.06
N PRO A 68 -8.33 2.68 -5.27
CA PRO A 68 -7.33 3.70 -5.57
C PRO A 68 -7.70 4.51 -6.83
N GLU A 69 -7.46 5.82 -6.80
CA GLU A 69 -7.47 6.67 -7.98
C GLU A 69 -6.06 6.80 -8.55
N LYS A 70 -5.05 6.86 -7.67
CA LYS A 70 -3.63 6.84 -8.03
C LYS A 70 -2.85 5.89 -7.13
N LEU A 71 -1.92 5.14 -7.72
CA LEU A 71 -0.93 4.34 -7.00
C LEU A 71 0.46 4.97 -7.10
N PRO A 72 1.34 4.78 -6.10
CA PRO A 72 2.70 5.27 -6.18
C PRO A 72 3.46 4.60 -7.32
N SER A 73 4.27 5.39 -8.04
CA SER A 73 5.22 4.95 -9.06
C SER A 73 6.65 5.26 -8.61
N ASN A 74 7.66 4.90 -9.41
CA ASN A 74 9.08 5.20 -9.17
C ASN A 74 9.71 4.58 -7.90
N TYR A 75 9.00 3.69 -7.19
CA TYR A 75 9.51 3.02 -5.99
C TYR A 75 10.46 1.86 -6.27
N ASN A 76 10.52 1.40 -7.53
CA ASN A 76 11.35 0.29 -7.99
C ASN A 76 11.98 0.64 -9.35
N ASN A 77 12.55 1.85 -9.48
CA ASN A 77 13.08 2.34 -10.75
C ASN A 77 14.46 1.73 -11.08
N ILE A 78 14.44 0.43 -11.40
CA ILE A 78 15.59 -0.36 -11.81
C ILE A 78 16.21 0.24 -13.08
N GLN A 79 17.55 0.28 -13.13
CA GLN A 79 18.29 0.84 -14.27
C GLN A 79 18.70 -0.21 -15.29
N SER A 80 19.00 -1.43 -14.86
CA SER A 80 19.44 -2.51 -15.73
C SER A 80 19.00 -3.89 -15.22
N ILE A 81 18.97 -4.85 -16.13
CA ILE A 81 18.70 -6.27 -15.86
C ILE A 81 20.04 -7.00 -15.95
N ASN A 82 20.43 -7.66 -14.87
CA ASN A 82 21.60 -8.53 -14.83
C ASN A 82 21.22 -9.93 -15.35
N LEU A 83 21.49 -10.18 -16.64
CA LEU A 83 21.25 -11.48 -17.25
C LEU A 83 22.20 -12.57 -16.74
N PHE A 84 23.41 -12.21 -16.28
CA PHE A 84 24.36 -13.17 -15.71
C PHE A 84 23.77 -13.84 -14.46
N GLU A 85 23.14 -13.07 -13.59
CA GLU A 85 22.42 -13.62 -12.43
C GLU A 85 21.11 -14.32 -12.83
N MET A 86 20.32 -13.70 -13.72
CA MET A 86 19.00 -14.22 -14.11
C MET A 86 19.07 -15.58 -14.82
N LEU A 87 20.16 -15.87 -15.53
CA LEU A 87 20.35 -17.06 -16.35
C LEU A 87 21.40 -18.04 -15.77
N GLU A 88 21.78 -17.89 -14.50
CA GLU A 88 22.81 -18.72 -13.85
C GLU A 88 22.50 -20.24 -13.91
N ASN A 89 21.21 -20.58 -13.81
CA ASN A 89 20.71 -21.96 -13.78
C ASN A 89 20.32 -22.46 -15.18
N GLU A 90 20.54 -21.64 -16.21
CA GLU A 90 20.35 -22.02 -17.60
C GLU A 90 21.69 -22.53 -18.15
N ASN A 91 21.65 -23.47 -19.11
CA ASN A 91 22.84 -23.94 -19.83
C ASN A 91 23.34 -22.88 -20.84
N CYS A 92 23.72 -21.73 -20.31
CA CYS A 92 24.21 -20.55 -20.98
C CYS A 92 25.72 -20.40 -20.74
N ARG A 93 26.41 -19.87 -21.74
CA ARG A 93 27.87 -19.67 -21.74
C ARG A 93 28.21 -18.19 -21.85
N LEU A 94 29.44 -17.82 -21.49
CA LEU A 94 29.93 -16.44 -21.55
C LEU A 94 30.87 -16.20 -22.72
N GLU A 95 30.99 -14.96 -23.16
CA GLU A 95 32.04 -14.43 -24.03
C GLU A 95 32.56 -13.11 -23.43
N GLY A 96 33.81 -12.75 -23.70
CA GLY A 96 34.43 -11.53 -23.14
C GLY A 96 34.89 -11.66 -21.68
N TYR A 97 35.10 -12.89 -21.21
CA TYR A 97 35.51 -13.23 -19.84
C TYR A 97 37.01 -13.53 -19.69
N GLU A 98 37.78 -13.42 -20.78
CA GLU A 98 39.15 -13.93 -20.87
C GLU A 98 40.11 -13.21 -19.91
N GLU A 99 40.01 -11.88 -19.82
CA GLU A 99 40.83 -11.07 -18.89
C GLU A 99 40.51 -11.39 -17.43
N ASP A 100 39.22 -11.46 -17.09
CA ASP A 100 38.76 -11.81 -15.75
C ASP A 100 39.20 -13.23 -15.35
N LEU A 101 39.11 -14.18 -16.29
CA LEU A 101 39.53 -15.56 -16.06
C LEU A 101 41.05 -15.65 -15.81
N ARG A 102 41.87 -14.89 -16.54
CA ARG A 102 43.33 -14.83 -16.28
C ARG A 102 43.63 -14.34 -14.87
N GLN A 103 42.94 -13.30 -14.41
CA GLN A 103 43.09 -12.76 -13.06
C GLN A 103 42.66 -13.76 -11.99
N ILE A 104 41.54 -14.47 -12.22
CA ILE A 104 41.07 -15.54 -11.32
C ILE A 104 42.11 -16.65 -11.21
N ILE A 105 42.62 -17.15 -12.34
CA ILE A 105 43.63 -18.21 -12.36
C ILE A 105 44.90 -17.79 -11.62
N GLN A 106 45.34 -16.53 -11.75
CA GLN A 106 46.48 -16.00 -11.00
C GLN A 106 46.26 -16.01 -9.48
N LYS A 107 45.02 -15.79 -9.02
CA LYS A 107 44.67 -15.75 -7.59
C LYS A 107 44.51 -17.15 -6.97
N ILE A 108 43.72 -18.03 -7.59
CA ILE A 108 43.35 -19.32 -6.99
C ILE A 108 44.21 -20.49 -7.48
N GLY A 109 45.00 -20.27 -8.54
CA GLY A 109 45.81 -21.29 -9.18
C GLY A 109 45.02 -22.16 -10.16
N TYR A 110 45.68 -22.60 -11.24
CA TYR A 110 45.03 -23.32 -12.34
C TYR A 110 44.42 -24.68 -11.92
N LYS A 111 45.06 -25.40 -10.99
CA LYS A 111 44.56 -26.71 -10.51
C LYS A 111 43.19 -26.57 -9.84
N LYS A 112 43.11 -25.67 -8.86
CA LYS A 112 41.88 -25.37 -8.12
C LYS A 112 40.80 -24.80 -9.04
N ALA A 113 41.17 -23.91 -9.96
CA ALA A 113 40.24 -23.41 -10.97
C ALA A 113 39.69 -24.54 -11.87
N SER A 114 40.53 -25.49 -12.26
CA SER A 114 40.12 -26.64 -13.07
C SER A 114 39.18 -27.58 -12.31
N GLU A 115 39.38 -27.77 -10.99
CA GLU A 115 38.48 -28.57 -10.13
C GLU A 115 37.08 -27.95 -9.98
N ILE A 116 37.00 -26.62 -9.97
CA ILE A 116 35.74 -25.88 -9.82
C ILE A 116 34.93 -25.83 -11.12
N SER A 117 35.61 -25.82 -12.26
CA SER A 117 34.99 -25.70 -13.59
C SER A 117 34.71 -27.06 -14.22
N SER A 118 33.70 -27.14 -15.08
CA SER A 118 33.39 -28.35 -15.85
C SER A 118 34.30 -28.49 -17.08
N CYS A 119 35.61 -28.22 -16.95
CA CYS A 119 36.58 -28.32 -18.03
C CYS A 119 36.96 -29.79 -18.30
N THR A 120 37.28 -30.14 -19.55
CA THR A 120 37.65 -31.53 -19.91
C THR A 120 39.15 -31.79 -19.79
N GLN A 121 39.98 -30.75 -19.89
CA GLN A 121 41.42 -30.82 -19.70
C GLN A 121 41.84 -30.00 -18.47
N ASP A 122 42.01 -28.70 -18.70
CA ASP A 122 42.38 -27.72 -17.69
C ASP A 122 41.67 -26.40 -17.99
N ILE A 123 41.66 -25.50 -17.00
CA ILE A 123 41.00 -24.20 -17.11
C ILE A 123 41.54 -23.34 -18.27
N TYR A 124 42.80 -23.54 -18.72
CA TYR A 124 43.37 -22.78 -19.83
C TYR A 124 42.75 -23.16 -21.17
N GLN A 125 42.01 -24.28 -21.28
CA GLN A 125 41.25 -24.61 -22.49
C GLN A 125 40.34 -23.45 -22.94
N TYR A 126 39.83 -22.66 -21.99
CA TYR A 126 38.95 -21.52 -22.25
C TYR A 126 39.70 -20.29 -22.80
N LEU A 127 41.04 -20.29 -22.76
CA LEU A 127 41.92 -19.18 -23.18
C LEU A 127 42.75 -19.50 -24.45
N ARG A 128 42.77 -20.76 -24.92
CA ARG A 128 43.62 -21.21 -26.04
C ARG A 128 43.06 -20.77 -27.40
N PRO A 129 43.79 -19.96 -28.21
CA PRO A 129 43.34 -19.61 -29.56
C PRO A 129 43.35 -20.82 -30.51
N GLY A 130 42.36 -20.92 -31.41
CA GLY A 130 42.42 -21.82 -32.58
C GLY A 130 41.98 -23.27 -32.36
N ILE A 131 41.59 -23.65 -31.14
CA ILE A 131 40.82 -24.88 -30.88
C ILE A 131 39.33 -24.49 -30.92
N GLN A 132 38.42 -25.45 -31.15
CA GLN A 132 36.98 -25.20 -31.06
C GLN A 132 36.64 -24.66 -29.66
N HIS A 133 36.55 -23.33 -29.51
CA HIS A 133 36.35 -22.65 -28.24
C HIS A 133 35.03 -23.09 -27.62
N THR A 134 35.09 -23.93 -26.58
CA THR A 134 33.92 -24.16 -25.74
C THR A 134 33.90 -23.05 -24.71
N ASN A 135 32.99 -22.10 -24.86
CA ASN A 135 32.85 -21.00 -23.90
C ASN A 135 32.50 -21.52 -22.49
N ILE A 136 32.96 -20.83 -21.45
CA ILE A 136 32.69 -21.20 -20.05
C ILE A 136 31.21 -21.07 -19.71
N LEU A 137 30.68 -21.98 -18.88
CA LEU A 137 29.32 -21.90 -18.36
C LEU A 137 29.20 -20.76 -17.33
N ILE A 138 28.03 -20.09 -17.31
CA ILE A 138 27.75 -19.04 -16.32
C ILE A 138 27.90 -19.57 -14.88
N SER A 139 27.37 -20.76 -14.61
CA SER A 139 27.44 -21.41 -13.30
C SER A 139 28.89 -21.62 -12.82
N ASP A 140 29.76 -22.05 -13.74
CA ASP A 140 31.16 -22.37 -13.42
C ASP A 140 31.95 -21.09 -13.21
N PHE A 141 31.73 -20.09 -14.07
CA PHE A 141 32.37 -18.79 -13.91
C PHE A 141 31.93 -18.07 -12.62
N LYS A 142 30.67 -18.22 -12.20
CA LYS A 142 30.19 -17.70 -10.92
C LYS A 142 30.88 -18.37 -9.73
N LYS A 143 31.06 -19.69 -9.74
CA LYS A 143 31.80 -20.38 -8.67
C LYS A 143 33.26 -19.94 -8.61
N LEU A 144 33.90 -19.80 -9.78
CA LEU A 144 35.29 -19.35 -9.89
C LEU A 144 35.49 -17.93 -9.33
N THR A 145 34.57 -17.02 -9.64
CA THR A 145 34.63 -15.62 -9.16
C THR A 145 34.36 -15.49 -7.67
N GLN A 146 33.45 -16.31 -7.13
CA GLN A 146 33.22 -16.44 -5.69
C GLN A 146 34.45 -16.95 -4.95
N GLU A 147 35.09 -18.01 -5.46
CA GLU A 147 36.30 -18.58 -4.86
C GLU A 147 37.48 -17.59 -4.89
N ALA A 148 37.61 -16.82 -5.99
CA ALA A 148 38.66 -15.82 -6.15
C ALA A 148 38.38 -14.50 -5.42
N ASN A 149 37.20 -14.37 -4.79
CA ASN A 149 36.69 -13.14 -4.17
C ASN A 149 36.89 -11.91 -5.08
N GLN A 150 36.51 -12.04 -6.35
CA GLN A 150 36.74 -11.04 -7.39
C GLN A 150 35.44 -10.35 -7.80
N ASN A 151 35.47 -9.02 -7.82
CA ASN A 151 34.38 -8.22 -8.37
C ASN A 151 34.35 -8.35 -9.89
N LEU A 152 33.21 -8.77 -10.42
CA LEU A 152 32.96 -8.93 -11.84
C LEU A 152 32.57 -7.61 -12.51
N ASN A 153 33.18 -7.32 -13.66
CA ASN A 153 32.67 -6.28 -14.54
C ASN A 153 31.68 -6.89 -15.55
N THR A 154 30.39 -6.87 -15.21
CA THR A 154 29.34 -7.44 -16.06
C THR A 154 29.17 -6.72 -17.41
N LYS A 155 29.70 -5.51 -17.57
CA LYS A 155 29.51 -4.70 -18.79
C LYS A 155 30.26 -5.22 -20.01
N THR A 156 31.37 -5.92 -19.81
CA THR A 156 32.17 -6.50 -20.89
C THR A 156 31.69 -7.89 -21.29
N LEU A 157 30.86 -8.52 -20.45
CA LEU A 157 30.40 -9.88 -20.64
C LEU A 157 29.25 -9.96 -21.64
N GLN A 158 29.30 -10.99 -22.45
CA GLN A 158 28.28 -11.38 -23.40
C GLN A 158 27.79 -12.79 -23.05
N ILE A 159 26.49 -13.04 -23.16
CA ILE A 159 25.89 -14.35 -22.89
C ILE A 159 25.59 -15.03 -24.22
N LYS A 160 25.75 -16.36 -24.27
CA LYS A 160 25.49 -17.21 -25.43
C LYS A 160 24.69 -18.46 -25.07
N LYS A 161 23.82 -18.92 -25.96
CA LYS A 161 23.14 -20.23 -25.83
C LYS A 161 23.16 -21.02 -27.14
N GLY A 162 23.87 -22.15 -27.15
CA GLY A 162 24.01 -23.00 -28.34
C GLY A 162 24.59 -22.24 -29.53
N THR A 163 23.94 -22.35 -30.69
CA THR A 163 24.33 -21.68 -31.94
C THR A 163 23.74 -20.28 -32.11
N SER A 164 23.01 -19.74 -31.12
CA SER A 164 22.44 -18.40 -31.22
C SER A 164 23.50 -17.30 -31.02
N GLY A 165 23.23 -16.12 -31.57
CA GLY A 165 24.03 -14.91 -31.30
C GLY A 165 24.03 -14.53 -29.82
N THR A 166 24.94 -13.66 -29.43
CA THR A 166 25.08 -13.23 -28.03
C THR A 166 24.10 -12.12 -27.65
N LEU A 167 23.94 -11.89 -26.35
CA LEU A 167 23.37 -10.66 -25.79
C LEU A 167 24.27 -10.13 -24.67
N PRO A 168 24.31 -8.80 -24.44
CA PRO A 168 25.02 -8.23 -23.30
C PRO A 168 24.54 -8.84 -21.98
N ALA A 169 25.47 -9.11 -21.05
CA ALA A 169 25.11 -9.63 -19.73
C ALA A 169 24.35 -8.62 -18.87
N GLU A 170 24.42 -7.33 -19.20
CA GLU A 170 23.65 -6.27 -18.59
C GLU A 170 22.79 -5.56 -19.65
N ILE A 171 21.47 -5.57 -19.48
CA ILE A 171 20.53 -4.91 -20.39
C ILE A 171 19.95 -3.69 -19.68
N GLU A 172 20.19 -2.50 -20.23
CA GLU A 172 19.62 -1.27 -19.69
C GLU A 172 18.10 -1.24 -19.84
N LEU A 173 17.41 -0.95 -18.73
CA LEU A 173 15.96 -0.82 -18.68
C LEU A 173 15.54 0.59 -19.13
N THR A 174 15.78 0.87 -20.40
CA THR A 174 15.48 2.16 -21.04
C THR A 174 14.00 2.31 -21.41
N LYS A 175 13.60 3.54 -21.75
CA LYS A 175 12.29 3.83 -22.35
C LYS A 175 12.00 2.94 -23.59
N ASP A 176 13.01 2.75 -24.43
CA ASP A 176 12.93 1.91 -25.62
C ASP A 176 12.71 0.43 -25.29
N PHE A 177 13.37 -0.08 -24.25
CA PHE A 177 13.15 -1.45 -23.78
C PHE A 177 11.73 -1.64 -23.25
N CYS A 178 11.20 -0.69 -22.48
CA CYS A 178 9.81 -0.73 -22.03
C CYS A 178 8.82 -0.71 -23.20
N ARG A 179 9.06 0.10 -24.24
CA ARG A 179 8.26 0.12 -25.47
C ARG A 179 8.31 -1.21 -26.23
N PHE A 180 9.49 -1.83 -26.33
CA PHE A 180 9.65 -3.16 -26.91
C PHE A 180 8.83 -4.23 -26.15
N LEU A 181 8.86 -4.21 -24.81
CA LEU A 181 8.01 -5.09 -24.00
C LEU A 181 6.52 -4.83 -24.22
N GLY A 182 6.11 -3.57 -24.39
CA GLY A 182 4.75 -3.19 -24.76
C GLY A 182 4.30 -3.85 -26.06
N TYR A 183 5.13 -3.74 -27.11
CA TYR A 183 4.89 -4.43 -28.39
C TYR A 183 4.80 -5.95 -28.22
N TYR A 184 5.66 -6.54 -27.37
CA TYR A 184 5.66 -7.99 -27.17
C TYR A 184 4.40 -8.48 -26.46
N VAL A 185 3.90 -7.71 -25.50
CA VAL A 185 2.69 -8.05 -24.76
C VAL A 185 1.44 -7.91 -25.63
N ALA A 186 1.41 -6.96 -26.57
CA ALA A 186 0.31 -6.78 -27.52
C ALA A 186 0.33 -7.78 -28.68
N GLU A 187 1.44 -7.83 -29.42
CA GLU A 187 1.50 -8.48 -30.75
C GLU A 187 2.51 -9.64 -30.80
N GLY A 188 3.25 -9.84 -29.71
CA GLY A 188 4.38 -10.75 -29.67
C GLY A 188 4.03 -12.15 -29.18
N TYR A 189 4.80 -13.15 -29.60
CA TYR A 189 4.84 -14.47 -28.97
C TYR A 189 6.25 -15.06 -29.05
N THR A 190 6.54 -16.04 -28.20
CA THR A 190 7.82 -16.76 -28.23
C THR A 190 7.60 -18.17 -28.73
N GLN A 191 8.32 -18.58 -29.77
CA GLN A 191 8.32 -19.94 -30.29
C GLN A 191 9.06 -20.89 -29.34
N GLU A 192 8.82 -22.19 -29.47
CA GLU A 192 9.55 -23.22 -28.70
C GLU A 192 11.05 -23.25 -29.02
N SER A 193 11.41 -22.84 -30.24
CA SER A 193 12.80 -22.63 -30.68
C SER A 193 13.53 -21.55 -29.87
N GLY A 194 12.80 -20.68 -29.17
CA GLY A 194 13.30 -19.50 -28.47
C GLY A 194 13.20 -18.20 -29.27
N SER A 195 12.78 -18.25 -30.53
CA SER A 195 12.62 -17.05 -31.36
C SER A 195 11.44 -16.19 -30.88
N VAL A 196 11.66 -14.88 -30.79
CA VAL A 196 10.62 -13.90 -30.46
C VAL A 196 10.03 -13.37 -31.76
N VAL A 197 8.71 -13.41 -31.87
CA VAL A 197 7.99 -13.10 -33.10
C VAL A 197 6.96 -12.03 -32.83
N PHE A 198 6.84 -11.05 -33.73
CA PHE A 198 5.78 -10.06 -33.77
C PHE A 198 5.04 -10.14 -35.10
N SER A 199 3.76 -9.78 -35.10
CA SER A 199 2.97 -9.65 -36.33
C SER A 199 2.21 -8.33 -36.32
N ASN A 200 2.31 -7.52 -37.37
CA ASN A 200 1.49 -6.31 -37.48
C ASN A 200 1.26 -5.92 -38.95
N GLY A 201 0.21 -5.14 -39.21
CA GLY A 201 -0.09 -4.60 -40.55
C GLY A 201 0.35 -3.15 -40.75
N ASP A 202 0.75 -2.44 -39.69
CA ASP A 202 1.13 -1.03 -39.74
C ASP A 202 2.65 -0.87 -39.90
N ASP A 203 3.08 -0.29 -41.03
CA ASP A 203 4.49 -0.07 -41.37
C ASP A 203 5.24 0.79 -40.35
N ILE A 204 4.55 1.71 -39.66
CA ILE A 204 5.19 2.58 -38.65
C ILE A 204 5.50 1.78 -37.38
N ILE A 205 4.66 0.80 -37.05
CA ILE A 205 4.91 -0.13 -35.93
C ILE A 205 6.02 -1.09 -36.30
N ILE A 206 5.96 -1.67 -37.51
CA ILE A 206 6.95 -2.63 -38.01
C ILE A 206 8.36 -2.03 -37.99
N LYS A 207 8.53 -0.83 -38.57
CA LYS A 207 9.84 -0.14 -38.61
C LYS A 207 10.39 0.14 -37.21
N ASP A 208 9.52 0.45 -36.26
CA ASP A 208 9.92 0.76 -34.90
C ASP A 208 10.37 -0.49 -34.13
N ILE A 209 9.66 -1.61 -34.30
CA ILE A 209 10.09 -2.90 -33.74
C ILE A 209 11.47 -3.30 -34.31
N ILE A 210 11.69 -3.14 -35.62
CA ILE A 210 12.99 -3.43 -36.26
C ILE A 210 14.09 -2.56 -35.65
N ALA A 211 13.88 -1.24 -35.59
CA ALA A 211 14.85 -0.30 -35.03
C ALA A 211 15.17 -0.61 -33.54
N LEU A 212 14.15 -0.96 -32.75
CA LEU A 212 14.32 -1.38 -31.35
C LEU A 212 15.11 -2.68 -31.25
N SER A 213 14.87 -3.64 -32.14
CA SER A 213 15.56 -4.94 -32.14
C SER A 213 17.06 -4.78 -32.37
N GLU A 214 17.43 -3.93 -33.33
CA GLU A 214 18.83 -3.62 -33.63
C GLU A 214 19.47 -2.80 -32.51
N LYS A 215 18.78 -1.76 -32.03
CA LYS A 215 19.31 -0.87 -30.98
C LYS A 215 19.52 -1.57 -29.64
N LEU A 216 18.56 -2.36 -29.18
CA LEU A 216 18.59 -2.97 -27.84
C LEU A 216 19.40 -4.26 -27.79
N PHE A 217 19.42 -5.01 -28.88
CA PHE A 217 19.92 -6.39 -28.88
C PHE A 217 20.97 -6.65 -29.95
N GLY A 218 21.22 -5.72 -30.88
CA GLY A 218 22.10 -5.97 -32.03
C GLY A 218 21.55 -7.05 -32.98
N ILE A 219 20.24 -7.31 -32.95
CA ILE A 219 19.60 -8.36 -33.75
C ILE A 219 18.92 -7.74 -34.95
N THR A 220 19.40 -8.05 -36.15
CA THR A 220 18.66 -7.80 -37.39
C THR A 220 17.56 -8.85 -37.55
N PRO A 221 16.28 -8.47 -37.52
CA PRO A 221 15.18 -9.44 -37.57
C PRO A 221 14.94 -9.96 -38.98
N TYR A 222 14.42 -11.19 -39.07
CA TYR A 222 13.88 -11.74 -40.32
C TYR A 222 12.44 -11.24 -40.52
N VAL A 223 12.19 -10.55 -41.63
CA VAL A 223 10.91 -9.91 -41.94
C VAL A 223 10.27 -10.61 -43.14
N ARG A 224 9.02 -11.07 -42.98
CA ARG A 224 8.25 -11.65 -44.09
C ARG A 224 6.84 -11.09 -44.14
N LYS A 225 6.32 -10.86 -45.34
CA LYS A 225 4.88 -10.59 -45.55
C LYS A 225 4.12 -11.91 -45.59
N THR A 226 2.95 -11.92 -44.97
CA THR A 226 2.09 -13.10 -44.86
C THR A 226 0.68 -12.68 -45.20
N GLU A 227 0.06 -13.39 -46.15
CA GLU A 227 -1.33 -13.19 -46.55
C GLU A 227 -2.18 -14.27 -45.89
N SER A 228 -3.11 -13.85 -45.05
CA SER A 228 -4.13 -14.74 -44.47
C SER A 228 -5.51 -14.10 -44.66
N LEU A 229 -6.17 -13.66 -43.59
CA LEU A 229 -7.39 -12.86 -43.65
C LEU A 229 -7.13 -11.37 -43.99
N GLY A 230 -5.85 -11.02 -44.18
CA GLY A 230 -5.33 -9.71 -44.59
C GLY A 230 -3.81 -9.77 -44.79
N ILE A 231 -3.21 -8.68 -45.26
CA ILE A 231 -1.75 -8.55 -45.39
C ILE A 231 -1.19 -8.19 -44.00
N SER A 232 -0.34 -9.06 -43.46
CA SER A 232 0.39 -8.83 -42.21
C SER A 232 1.88 -9.06 -42.41
N THR A 233 2.71 -8.30 -41.72
CA THR A 233 4.16 -8.48 -41.72
C THR A 233 4.57 -9.15 -40.43
N GLN A 234 5.28 -10.26 -40.54
CA GLN A 234 5.83 -11.00 -39.42
C GLN A 234 7.32 -10.66 -39.26
N ILE A 235 7.71 -10.31 -38.05
CA ILE A 235 9.08 -9.92 -37.66
C ILE A 235 9.59 -10.98 -36.68
N THR A 236 10.66 -11.68 -37.04
CA THR A 236 11.20 -12.79 -36.26
C THR A 236 12.62 -12.49 -35.79
N LEU A 237 12.83 -12.43 -34.48
CA LEU A 237 14.11 -12.27 -33.81
C LEU A 237 14.61 -13.65 -33.39
N ASN A 238 15.59 -14.19 -34.12
CA ASN A 238 16.16 -15.50 -33.85
C ASN A 238 17.28 -15.42 -32.80
N ASN A 239 16.91 -15.35 -31.52
CA ASN A 239 17.87 -15.39 -30.42
C ASN A 239 17.29 -16.12 -29.20
N LYS A 240 17.94 -17.23 -28.80
CA LYS A 240 17.46 -18.09 -27.69
C LYS A 240 17.56 -17.40 -26.33
N ILE A 241 18.52 -16.49 -26.15
CA ILE A 241 18.70 -15.74 -24.91
C ILE A 241 17.60 -14.70 -24.79
N LEU A 242 17.23 -14.04 -25.89
CA LEU A 242 16.09 -13.13 -25.89
C LEU A 242 14.79 -13.85 -25.51
N GLY A 243 14.56 -15.05 -26.06
CA GLY A 243 13.42 -15.90 -25.66
C GLY A 243 13.43 -16.25 -24.17
N LEU A 244 14.60 -16.56 -23.60
CA LEU A 244 14.76 -16.79 -22.16
C LEU A 244 14.52 -15.53 -21.33
N LEU A 245 15.06 -14.38 -21.75
CA LEU A 245 14.84 -13.09 -21.08
C LEU A 245 13.35 -12.80 -20.98
N ILE A 246 12.62 -12.89 -22.09
CA ILE A 246 11.17 -12.68 -22.13
C ILE A 246 10.42 -13.66 -21.21
N LYS A 247 10.88 -14.92 -21.13
CA LYS A 247 10.32 -15.91 -20.22
C LYS A 247 10.59 -15.56 -18.76
N LYS A 248 11.82 -15.14 -18.41
CA LYS A 248 12.22 -14.77 -17.03
C LYS A 248 11.62 -13.46 -16.56
N LEU A 249 11.36 -12.52 -17.48
CA LEU A 249 10.57 -11.32 -17.23
C LEU A 249 9.07 -11.61 -17.08
N ASP A 250 8.67 -12.86 -17.32
CA ASP A 250 7.31 -13.35 -17.12
C ASP A 250 6.27 -12.62 -17.97
N CYS A 251 6.61 -12.31 -19.23
CA CYS A 251 5.70 -11.61 -20.14
C CYS A 251 4.55 -12.49 -20.70
N GLY A 252 4.63 -13.81 -20.54
CA GLY A 252 3.72 -14.80 -21.12
C GLY A 252 4.03 -15.15 -22.58
N ARG A 253 3.97 -16.45 -22.93
CA ARG A 253 4.38 -16.93 -24.27
C ARG A 253 3.32 -16.66 -25.33
N ILE A 254 2.06 -16.95 -25.02
CA ILE A 254 0.90 -16.84 -25.91
C ILE A 254 -0.14 -15.87 -25.33
N ALA A 255 -1.14 -15.48 -26.13
CA ALA A 255 -2.15 -14.49 -25.77
C ALA A 255 -2.87 -14.75 -24.42
N LEU A 256 -3.17 -16.01 -24.08
CA LEU A 256 -3.81 -16.38 -22.81
C LEU A 256 -2.90 -16.25 -21.59
N GLU A 257 -1.59 -16.38 -21.80
CA GLU A 257 -0.58 -16.33 -20.73
C GLU A 257 0.00 -14.92 -20.55
N LYS A 258 -0.32 -13.98 -21.46
CA LYS A 258 0.22 -12.62 -21.40
C LYS A 258 -0.07 -11.97 -20.06
N ARG A 259 0.87 -11.18 -19.58
CA ARG A 259 0.70 -10.34 -18.39
C ARG A 259 1.58 -9.10 -18.50
N VAL A 260 1.30 -8.10 -17.69
CA VAL A 260 2.24 -6.99 -17.50
C VAL A 260 3.46 -7.56 -16.78
N PRO A 261 4.67 -7.46 -17.34
CA PRO A 261 5.87 -7.99 -16.70
C PRO A 261 6.07 -7.35 -15.32
N PRO A 262 6.33 -8.12 -14.23
CA PRO A 262 6.45 -7.58 -12.89
C PRO A 262 7.44 -6.42 -12.76
N ILE A 263 8.52 -6.45 -13.56
CA ILE A 263 9.55 -5.40 -13.60
C ILE A 263 9.02 -4.02 -14.02
N ILE A 264 7.88 -3.95 -14.71
CA ILE A 264 7.27 -2.67 -15.15
C ILE A 264 6.63 -1.93 -13.97
N PHE A 265 6.16 -2.65 -12.95
CA PHE A 265 5.57 -2.02 -11.77
C PHE A 265 6.62 -1.31 -10.93
N GLY A 266 6.34 -0.05 -10.58
CA GLY A 266 7.24 0.77 -9.77
C GLY A 266 8.37 1.46 -10.53
N LEU A 267 8.43 1.33 -11.86
CA LEU A 267 9.30 2.17 -12.68
C LEU A 267 8.84 3.64 -12.67
N SER A 268 9.70 4.54 -13.18
CA SER A 268 9.31 5.93 -13.43
C SER A 268 8.11 6.02 -14.38
N GLU A 269 7.26 7.04 -14.21
CA GLU A 269 6.07 7.24 -15.06
C GLU A 269 6.42 7.23 -16.57
N ASP A 270 7.55 7.81 -16.98
CA ASP A 270 7.99 7.81 -18.38
C ASP A 270 8.21 6.41 -18.99
N LYS A 271 8.84 5.51 -18.21
CA LYS A 271 9.08 4.12 -18.63
C LYS A 271 7.76 3.36 -18.74
N ILE A 272 6.85 3.58 -17.80
CA ILE A 272 5.48 3.02 -17.81
C ILE A 272 4.70 3.53 -19.03
N CYS A 273 4.80 4.82 -19.35
CA CYS A 273 4.17 5.41 -20.52
C CYS A 273 4.66 4.78 -21.82
N GLU A 274 5.96 4.55 -21.96
CA GLU A 274 6.53 3.92 -23.17
C GLU A 274 6.13 2.44 -23.30
N PHE A 275 6.00 1.71 -22.19
CA PHE A 275 5.35 0.38 -22.20
C PHE A 275 3.91 0.45 -22.72
N PHE A 276 3.09 1.37 -22.19
CA PHE A 276 1.72 1.54 -22.67
C PHE A 276 1.67 1.93 -24.15
N LYS A 277 2.58 2.78 -24.62
CA LYS A 277 2.64 3.21 -26.02
C LYS A 277 2.88 2.04 -26.96
N GLY A 278 3.86 1.17 -26.66
CA GLY A 278 4.07 -0.07 -27.41
C GLY A 278 2.86 -1.00 -27.38
N TYR A 279 2.22 -1.14 -26.21
CA TYR A 279 1.03 -1.98 -26.07
C TYR A 279 -0.18 -1.44 -26.85
N PHE A 280 -0.45 -0.13 -26.78
CA PHE A 280 -1.58 0.51 -27.46
C PHE A 280 -1.35 0.72 -28.96
N ASP A 281 -0.12 0.84 -29.43
CA ASP A 281 0.16 0.81 -30.86
C ASP A 281 -0.32 -0.50 -31.49
N GLY A 282 -0.04 -1.64 -30.83
CA GLY A 282 -0.52 -2.95 -31.24
C GLY A 282 -2.04 -3.09 -31.07
N ASP A 283 -2.47 -3.18 -29.81
CA ASP A 283 -3.81 -3.65 -29.40
C ASP A 283 -4.79 -2.51 -29.04
N GLY A 284 -4.35 -1.26 -29.13
CA GLY A 284 -5.14 -0.09 -28.78
C GLY A 284 -6.18 0.25 -29.83
N SER A 285 -7.34 0.67 -29.34
CA SER A 285 -8.45 1.16 -30.15
C SER A 285 -8.94 2.50 -29.61
N GLN A 286 -9.31 3.38 -30.53
CA GLN A 286 -9.94 4.64 -30.21
C GLN A 286 -11.23 4.84 -30.99
N THR A 287 -12.15 5.59 -30.41
CA THR A 287 -13.38 6.01 -31.08
C THR A 287 -13.68 7.45 -30.70
N SER A 288 -13.90 8.28 -31.70
CA SER A 288 -14.42 9.65 -31.56
C SER A 288 -15.76 9.69 -32.30
N LYS A 289 -16.86 9.90 -31.59
CA LYS A 289 -18.20 10.03 -32.18
C LYS A 289 -18.89 11.27 -31.61
N ILE A 290 -19.61 11.99 -32.48
CA ILE A 290 -20.36 13.22 -32.15
C ILE A 290 -21.27 13.03 -30.91
N TYR A 291 -21.93 11.87 -30.79
CA TYR A 291 -22.91 11.62 -29.72
C TYR A 291 -22.36 10.83 -28.51
N SER A 292 -21.29 10.06 -28.66
CA SER A 292 -20.78 9.18 -27.59
C SER A 292 -19.43 9.60 -27.00
N GLY A 293 -18.89 10.73 -27.44
CA GLY A 293 -17.61 11.27 -26.99
C GLY A 293 -16.40 10.42 -27.38
N ASN A 294 -15.26 10.73 -26.75
CA ASN A 294 -13.99 10.05 -26.98
C ASN A 294 -13.89 8.81 -26.08
N ARG A 295 -13.40 7.72 -26.65
CA ARG A 295 -13.17 6.43 -25.96
C ARG A 295 -11.80 5.92 -26.34
N ILE A 296 -11.01 5.56 -25.35
CA ILE A 296 -9.78 4.78 -25.49
C ILE A 296 -10.02 3.40 -24.89
N ALA A 297 -9.62 2.34 -25.59
CA ALA A 297 -9.81 0.98 -25.13
C ALA A 297 -8.80 0.00 -25.70
N CYS A 298 -8.51 -1.05 -24.96
CA CYS A 298 -7.79 -2.25 -25.40
C CYS A 298 -8.61 -3.48 -25.01
N SER A 299 -8.28 -4.63 -25.57
CA SER A 299 -8.93 -5.89 -25.18
C SER A 299 -7.94 -7.03 -25.15
N THR A 300 -8.11 -7.96 -24.21
CA THR A 300 -7.26 -9.14 -24.07
C THR A 300 -8.10 -10.35 -23.63
N ILE A 301 -7.62 -11.56 -23.92
CA ILE A 301 -8.19 -12.81 -23.40
C ILE A 301 -7.49 -13.28 -22.12
N SER A 302 -6.34 -12.69 -21.77
CA SER A 302 -5.65 -12.97 -20.51
C SER A 302 -6.25 -12.15 -19.37
N LYS A 303 -6.70 -12.85 -18.32
CA LYS A 303 -7.18 -12.22 -17.08
C LYS A 303 -6.03 -11.49 -16.37
N ASP A 304 -4.84 -12.07 -16.34
CA ASP A 304 -3.66 -11.51 -15.66
C ASP A 304 -3.17 -10.24 -16.35
N LEU A 305 -3.19 -10.20 -17.69
CA LEU A 305 -2.91 -8.98 -18.42
C LEU A 305 -3.96 -7.91 -18.15
N ALA A 306 -5.24 -8.29 -18.16
CA ALA A 306 -6.31 -7.33 -17.88
C ALA A 306 -6.16 -6.72 -16.47
N ASP A 307 -5.87 -7.55 -15.47
CA ASP A 307 -5.65 -7.10 -14.10
C ASP A 307 -4.40 -6.21 -13.99
N GLY A 308 -3.27 -6.67 -14.52
CA GLY A 308 -2.02 -5.92 -14.52
C GLY A 308 -2.13 -4.56 -15.19
N LEU A 309 -2.87 -4.46 -16.31
CA LEU A 309 -3.12 -3.18 -16.98
C LEU A 309 -3.97 -2.24 -16.12
N LEU A 310 -4.96 -2.74 -15.39
CA LEU A 310 -5.76 -1.91 -14.47
C LEU A 310 -4.90 -1.34 -13.34
N TYR A 311 -4.04 -2.16 -12.72
CA TYR A 311 -3.08 -1.69 -11.72
C TYR A 311 -2.09 -0.68 -12.31
N LEU A 312 -1.58 -0.93 -13.53
CA LEU A 312 -0.62 -0.05 -14.17
C LEU A 312 -1.24 1.30 -14.56
N PHE A 313 -2.51 1.34 -14.99
CA PHE A 313 -3.21 2.59 -15.26
C PHE A 313 -3.35 3.46 -14.01
N LEU A 314 -3.55 2.85 -12.84
CA LEU A 314 -3.62 3.56 -11.57
C LEU A 314 -2.29 4.22 -11.20
N SER A 315 -1.14 3.67 -11.62
CA SER A 315 0.16 4.36 -11.42
C SER A 315 0.25 5.71 -12.14
N LEU A 316 -0.53 5.88 -13.21
CA LEU A 316 -0.65 7.12 -13.97
C LEU A 316 -1.85 7.98 -13.53
N GLY A 317 -2.64 7.54 -12.55
CA GLY A 317 -3.85 8.22 -12.11
C GLY A 317 -5.05 8.06 -13.07
N ILE A 318 -5.08 6.98 -13.86
CA ILE A 318 -6.18 6.67 -14.79
C ILE A 318 -7.03 5.53 -14.20
N VAL A 319 -8.29 5.82 -13.88
CA VAL A 319 -9.23 4.78 -13.42
C VAL A 319 -9.98 4.21 -14.62
N ALA A 320 -9.39 3.19 -15.25
CA ALA A 320 -9.99 2.51 -16.40
C ALA A 320 -11.09 1.53 -15.97
N ARG A 321 -12.16 1.39 -16.76
CA ARG A 321 -13.23 0.41 -16.58
C ARG A 321 -12.88 -0.88 -17.31
N VAL A 322 -13.22 -2.02 -16.73
CA VAL A 322 -13.13 -3.34 -17.37
C VAL A 322 -14.51 -3.99 -17.43
N TYR A 323 -14.76 -4.76 -18.48
CA TYR A 323 -15.92 -5.63 -18.59
C TYR A 323 -15.60 -6.82 -19.49
N GLU A 324 -16.27 -7.94 -19.21
CA GLU A 324 -16.15 -9.16 -19.99
C GLU A 324 -17.16 -9.14 -21.15
N LYS A 325 -16.71 -9.64 -22.30
CA LYS A 325 -17.55 -9.99 -23.43
C LYS A 325 -17.46 -11.49 -23.65
N GLU A 326 -18.61 -12.11 -23.85
CA GLU A 326 -18.66 -13.46 -24.39
C GLU A 326 -18.04 -13.46 -25.80
N PRO A 327 -17.34 -14.55 -26.17
CA PRO A 327 -16.72 -14.65 -27.47
C PRO A 327 -17.76 -14.49 -28.59
N ARG A 328 -17.38 -13.79 -29.67
CA ARG A 328 -18.18 -13.72 -30.90
C ARG A 328 -17.60 -14.67 -31.93
N GLY A 329 -18.42 -15.53 -32.52
CA GLY A 329 -17.99 -16.47 -33.56
C GLY A 329 -17.19 -17.66 -33.02
N ILE A 330 -16.05 -17.98 -33.66
CA ILE A 330 -15.22 -19.18 -33.39
C ILE A 330 -14.38 -19.04 -32.10
N GLY A 331 -14.39 -17.88 -31.45
CA GLY A 331 -13.65 -17.64 -30.20
C GLY A 331 -14.11 -18.57 -29.07
N LYS A 332 -13.16 -19.16 -28.34
CA LYS A 332 -13.45 -20.07 -27.22
C LYS A 332 -13.35 -19.40 -25.84
N HIS A 333 -12.78 -18.20 -25.77
CA HIS A 333 -12.44 -17.54 -24.50
C HIS A 333 -13.16 -16.20 -24.34
N LYS A 334 -13.50 -15.89 -23.08
CA LYS A 334 -14.01 -14.56 -22.70
C LYS A 334 -12.96 -13.49 -22.97
N GLN A 335 -13.41 -12.34 -23.45
CA GLN A 335 -12.54 -11.20 -23.72
C GLN A 335 -12.77 -10.12 -22.68
N TYR A 336 -11.69 -9.66 -22.05
CA TYR A 336 -11.68 -8.50 -21.16
C TYR A 336 -11.44 -7.24 -21.99
N THR A 337 -12.42 -6.34 -22.03
CA THR A 337 -12.25 -5.01 -22.64
C THR A 337 -12.02 -3.99 -21.54
N ILE A 338 -10.88 -3.28 -21.61
CA ILE A 338 -10.56 -2.17 -20.73
C ILE A 338 -10.81 -0.87 -21.50
N GLU A 339 -11.51 0.09 -20.91
CA GLU A 339 -11.83 1.36 -21.54
C GLU A 339 -11.94 2.52 -20.55
N PHE A 340 -11.70 3.74 -21.04
CA PHE A 340 -12.04 4.98 -20.35
C PHE A 340 -12.53 6.03 -21.35
N LYS A 341 -13.51 6.83 -20.91
CA LYS A 341 -14.23 7.82 -21.71
C LYS A 341 -14.23 9.21 -21.07
N GLU A 342 -13.77 9.30 -19.83
CA GLU A 342 -13.75 10.54 -19.07
C GLU A 342 -12.72 11.49 -19.68
N LYS A 343 -13.11 12.75 -19.90
CA LYS A 343 -12.28 13.74 -20.60
C LYS A 343 -10.89 13.85 -19.98
N ARG A 344 -10.78 13.99 -18.65
CA ARG A 344 -9.48 14.08 -17.96
C ARG A 344 -8.57 12.88 -18.19
N PHE A 345 -9.12 11.67 -18.22
CA PHE A 345 -8.32 10.45 -18.41
C PHE A 345 -7.87 10.31 -19.87
N VAL A 346 -8.74 10.69 -20.81
CA VAL A 346 -8.40 10.72 -22.24
C VAL A 346 -7.30 11.76 -22.51
N GLU A 347 -7.42 12.97 -21.96
CA GLU A 347 -6.38 14.02 -22.07
C GLU A 347 -5.07 13.61 -21.41
N LEU A 348 -5.13 12.99 -20.23
CA LEU A 348 -3.95 12.49 -19.52
C LEU A 348 -3.24 11.39 -20.32
N PHE A 349 -4.00 10.44 -20.88
CA PHE A 349 -3.46 9.38 -21.72
C PHE A 349 -2.81 9.94 -22.99
N ILE A 350 -3.47 10.88 -23.67
CA ILE A 350 -2.95 11.44 -24.93
C ILE A 350 -1.73 12.31 -24.70
N SER A 351 -1.71 13.09 -23.61
CA SER A 351 -0.57 13.94 -23.28
C SER A 351 0.67 13.15 -22.83
N LYS A 352 0.50 12.07 -22.07
CA LYS A 352 1.63 11.29 -21.52
C LYS A 352 2.05 10.10 -22.36
N ILE A 353 1.11 9.43 -23.02
CA ILE A 353 1.34 8.16 -23.72
C ILE A 353 1.24 8.41 -25.22
N GLY A 354 0.02 8.71 -25.70
CA GLY A 354 -0.28 8.74 -27.13
C GLY A 354 0.03 7.41 -27.84
N PHE A 355 -0.44 7.23 -29.06
CA PHE A 355 -0.04 6.08 -29.88
C PHE A 355 -0.24 6.42 -31.37
N LYS A 356 0.53 5.80 -32.26
CA LYS A 356 0.69 6.18 -33.68
C LYS A 356 -0.60 6.11 -34.49
N LYS A 357 -1.52 5.20 -34.15
CA LYS A 357 -2.86 5.09 -34.76
C LYS A 357 -3.80 6.27 -34.42
N TYR A 358 -3.32 7.26 -33.65
CA TYR A 358 -4.08 8.44 -33.25
C TYR A 358 -4.24 9.45 -34.40
N LYS A 359 -5.47 9.59 -34.92
CA LYS A 359 -5.88 10.70 -35.82
C LYS A 359 -6.30 11.91 -34.98
N LYS A 360 -5.64 13.05 -35.23
CA LYS A 360 -5.58 14.30 -34.43
C LYS A 360 -6.90 14.99 -34.05
N GLU A 361 -8.05 14.61 -34.60
CA GLU A 361 -9.31 15.31 -34.32
C GLU A 361 -10.04 14.70 -33.12
N LEU A 362 -9.53 14.95 -31.91
CA LEU A 362 -10.36 14.89 -30.72
C LEU A 362 -11.49 15.90 -30.92
N ILE A 363 -12.72 15.40 -31.05
CA ILE A 363 -13.87 16.26 -30.85
C ILE A 363 -13.78 16.67 -29.38
N ASN A 364 -13.64 17.98 -29.12
CA ASN A 364 -13.45 18.56 -27.79
C ASN A 364 -14.74 18.47 -26.93
N ARG A 365 -15.60 17.48 -27.20
CA ARG A 365 -16.84 17.14 -26.52
C ARG A 365 -16.72 15.72 -25.94
N GLY A 366 -15.80 15.53 -24.99
CA GLY A 366 -15.94 14.46 -24.01
C GLY A 366 -17.11 14.78 -23.08
N PHE A 367 -17.74 13.78 -22.45
CA PHE A 367 -18.73 14.05 -21.40
C PHE A 367 -18.05 14.91 -20.31
N SER A 368 -18.55 16.13 -20.08
CA SER A 368 -18.08 17.01 -19.00
C SER A 368 -18.42 16.45 -17.62
N HIS A 369 -19.39 15.53 -17.55
CA HIS A 369 -19.86 14.89 -16.33
C HIS A 369 -19.83 13.37 -16.49
N THR A 370 -19.03 12.69 -15.66
CA THR A 370 -19.15 11.24 -15.49
C THR A 370 -20.17 10.95 -14.42
N LYS A 371 -20.95 9.87 -14.59
CA LYS A 371 -21.83 9.34 -13.52
C LYS A 371 -21.04 8.53 -12.49
N PHE A 372 -19.71 8.54 -12.53
CA PHE A 372 -18.81 7.71 -11.74
C PHE A 372 -18.07 8.60 -10.72
N ASN A 373 -17.50 8.01 -9.66
CA ASN A 373 -16.84 8.76 -8.59
C ASN A 373 -17.74 9.82 -7.94
N ASN A 374 -19.00 9.45 -7.67
CA ASN A 374 -19.95 10.33 -7.01
C ASN A 374 -19.84 10.20 -5.50
N VAL A 375 -19.83 11.35 -4.82
CA VAL A 375 -19.85 11.49 -3.37
C VAL A 375 -21.30 11.64 -2.93
N ASN A 376 -21.74 10.81 -2.00
CA ASN A 376 -23.00 10.99 -1.30
C ASN A 376 -22.77 11.73 0.02
N TYR A 377 -23.65 12.69 0.35
CA TYR A 377 -23.58 13.49 1.58
C TYR A 377 -24.96 14.05 1.95
N ASP A 378 -25.14 14.40 3.24
CA ASP A 378 -26.26 15.23 3.68
C ASP A 378 -25.98 16.70 3.30
N PRO A 379 -26.89 17.39 2.58
CA PRO A 379 -26.76 18.81 2.29
C PRO A 379 -26.49 19.69 3.51
N LYS A 380 -27.07 19.38 4.68
CA LYS A 380 -26.84 20.11 5.93
C LYS A 380 -25.39 19.98 6.41
N ILE A 381 -24.81 18.80 6.25
CA ILE A 381 -23.41 18.54 6.63
C ILE A 381 -22.47 19.23 5.64
N LEU A 382 -22.77 19.22 4.34
CA LEU A 382 -22.00 19.99 3.35
C LEU A 382 -21.93 21.48 3.74
N GLU A 383 -23.03 22.08 4.19
CA GLU A 383 -23.07 23.48 4.60
C GLU A 383 -22.31 23.79 5.89
N GLN A 384 -22.12 22.81 6.77
CA GLN A 384 -21.24 22.96 7.94
C GLN A 384 -19.77 23.05 7.54
N HIS A 385 -19.40 22.49 6.39
CA HIS A 385 -18.01 22.41 5.94
C HIS A 385 -17.66 23.41 4.83
N VAL A 386 -18.65 23.94 4.09
CA VAL A 386 -18.45 24.85 2.95
C VAL A 386 -19.57 25.90 2.88
N ILE A 387 -19.18 27.17 2.81
CA ILE A 387 -20.12 28.28 2.56
C ILE A 387 -20.35 28.40 1.05
N LEU A 388 -21.49 27.89 0.57
CA LEU A 388 -21.80 27.83 -0.86
C LEU A 388 -22.09 29.22 -1.47
N LYS A 389 -21.24 29.65 -2.42
CA LYS A 389 -21.52 30.79 -3.31
C LYS A 389 -22.82 30.57 -4.10
N HIS A 390 -23.47 31.65 -4.55
CA HIS A 390 -24.78 31.63 -5.23
C HIS A 390 -24.91 30.54 -6.31
N LYS A 391 -23.90 30.43 -7.20
CA LYS A 391 -23.87 29.45 -8.30
C LYS A 391 -23.86 27.98 -7.87
N PHE A 392 -23.45 27.67 -6.64
CA PHE A 392 -23.36 26.31 -6.10
C PHE A 392 -24.51 25.95 -5.15
N ARG A 393 -25.44 26.87 -4.88
CA ARG A 393 -26.58 26.63 -3.97
C ARG A 393 -27.52 25.50 -4.43
N HIS A 394 -27.47 25.10 -5.70
CA HIS A 394 -28.22 23.94 -6.18
C HIS A 394 -27.82 22.65 -5.44
N LEU A 395 -26.60 22.54 -4.90
CA LEU A 395 -26.17 21.40 -4.08
C LEU A 395 -26.97 21.24 -2.78
N ARG A 396 -27.75 22.26 -2.36
CA ARG A 396 -28.71 22.14 -1.25
C ARG A 396 -29.88 21.21 -1.58
N ARG A 397 -30.16 21.02 -2.88
CA ARG A 397 -31.28 20.20 -3.39
C ARG A 397 -30.85 18.78 -3.76
N TYR A 398 -29.55 18.50 -3.81
CA TYR A 398 -29.00 17.21 -4.23
C TYR A 398 -28.12 16.62 -3.12
N SER A 399 -28.34 15.34 -2.81
CA SER A 399 -27.55 14.59 -1.83
C SER A 399 -26.33 13.89 -2.44
N SER A 400 -25.99 14.21 -3.68
CA SER A 400 -24.77 13.69 -4.33
C SER A 400 -24.24 14.60 -5.41
N CYS A 401 -22.93 14.58 -5.61
CA CYS A 401 -22.28 15.16 -6.78
C CYS A 401 -20.96 14.43 -7.10
N GLY A 402 -20.38 14.65 -8.28
CA GLY A 402 -19.08 14.08 -8.63
C GLY A 402 -17.96 14.62 -7.73
N LYS A 403 -17.04 13.78 -7.27
CA LYS A 403 -15.92 14.19 -6.39
C LYS A 403 -15.09 15.33 -6.97
N LEU A 404 -14.82 15.30 -8.28
CA LEU A 404 -14.10 16.38 -8.96
C LEU A 404 -14.90 17.70 -9.01
N TYR A 405 -16.22 17.61 -9.13
CA TYR A 405 -17.09 18.79 -9.04
C TYR A 405 -17.08 19.36 -7.63
N LEU A 406 -17.17 18.50 -6.61
CA LEU A 406 -17.06 18.90 -5.21
C LEU A 406 -15.70 19.56 -4.92
N LYS A 407 -14.60 19.02 -5.47
CA LYS A 407 -13.27 19.64 -5.38
C LYS A 407 -13.29 21.08 -5.90
N LYS A 408 -13.82 21.31 -7.11
CA LYS A 408 -13.97 22.65 -7.68
C LYS A 408 -14.78 23.59 -6.78
N VAL A 409 -15.86 23.09 -6.16
CA VAL A 409 -16.67 23.87 -5.23
C VAL A 409 -15.87 24.28 -3.99
N VAL A 410 -15.13 23.34 -3.39
CA VAL A 410 -14.28 23.58 -2.21
C VAL A 410 -13.13 24.54 -2.54
N ASP A 411 -12.47 24.39 -3.70
CA ASP A 411 -11.39 25.26 -4.13
C ASP A 411 -11.88 26.71 -4.33
N GLU A 412 -13.10 26.90 -4.86
CA GLU A 412 -13.66 28.23 -5.10
C GLU A 412 -14.36 28.87 -3.90
N CYS A 413 -14.94 28.08 -3.00
CA CYS A 413 -15.69 28.58 -1.84
C CYS A 413 -14.87 28.57 -0.54
N GLY A 414 -13.72 27.89 -0.54
CA GLY A 414 -13.08 27.46 0.69
C GLY A 414 -13.82 26.31 1.36
N GLY A 415 -13.23 25.76 2.40
CA GLY A 415 -13.84 24.70 3.20
C GLY A 415 -13.00 24.33 4.40
N SER A 416 -13.59 23.59 5.34
CA SER A 416 -12.87 22.99 6.46
C SER A 416 -11.78 22.01 6.00
N ASP A 417 -10.82 21.70 6.86
CA ASP A 417 -9.72 20.79 6.53
C ASP A 417 -10.22 19.37 6.22
N LEU A 418 -11.31 18.94 6.87
CA LEU A 418 -11.93 17.64 6.60
C LEU A 418 -12.33 17.49 5.13
N ILE A 419 -13.13 18.43 4.61
CA ILE A 419 -13.62 18.33 3.24
C ILE A 419 -12.51 18.59 2.22
N LYS A 420 -11.54 19.46 2.54
CA LYS A 420 -10.34 19.69 1.73
C LYS A 420 -9.50 18.41 1.61
N ASN A 421 -9.28 17.69 2.71
CA ASN A 421 -8.55 16.42 2.70
C ASN A 421 -9.33 15.38 1.87
N PHE A 422 -10.64 15.26 2.09
CA PHE A 422 -11.50 14.33 1.35
C PHE A 422 -11.47 14.54 -0.18
N VAL A 423 -11.62 15.78 -0.65
CA VAL A 423 -11.65 16.06 -2.10
C VAL A 423 -10.28 15.94 -2.76
N ASN A 424 -9.20 16.10 -2.00
CA ASN A 424 -7.82 15.98 -2.49
C ASN A 424 -7.23 14.57 -2.34
N GLY A 425 -7.87 13.67 -1.58
CA GLY A 425 -7.45 12.29 -1.46
C GLY A 425 -7.42 11.55 -2.80
N GLU A 426 -6.48 10.61 -2.96
CA GLU A 426 -6.21 9.88 -4.21
C GLU A 426 -7.03 8.58 -4.32
N PHE A 427 -8.31 8.66 -3.98
CA PHE A 427 -9.25 7.54 -4.00
C PHE A 427 -10.45 7.79 -4.91
N PHE A 428 -11.05 6.72 -5.39
CA PHE A 428 -12.21 6.73 -6.26
C PHE A 428 -13.36 5.95 -5.62
N LEU A 429 -14.56 6.57 -5.64
CA LEU A 429 -15.79 5.97 -5.13
C LEU A 429 -16.47 5.17 -6.24
N ASP A 430 -16.25 3.87 -6.22
CA ASP A 430 -16.88 2.94 -7.15
C ASP A 430 -18.16 2.35 -6.54
N GLU A 431 -19.09 1.97 -7.40
CA GLU A 431 -20.41 1.51 -7.02
C GLU A 431 -20.51 0.00 -7.10
N VAL A 432 -20.99 -0.65 -6.04
CA VAL A 432 -21.29 -2.09 -6.05
C VAL A 432 -22.39 -2.36 -7.05
N LYS A 433 -22.07 -3.17 -8.07
CA LYS A 433 -22.96 -3.58 -9.15
C LYS A 433 -23.68 -4.88 -8.81
N SER A 434 -22.97 -5.84 -8.22
CA SER A 434 -23.54 -7.12 -7.79
C SER A 434 -22.74 -7.70 -6.64
N ILE A 435 -23.43 -8.42 -5.77
CA ILE A 435 -22.86 -9.22 -4.68
C ILE A 435 -23.35 -10.64 -4.92
N LYS A 436 -22.44 -11.60 -5.00
CA LYS A 436 -22.79 -13.02 -5.13
C LYS A 436 -22.33 -13.77 -3.90
N GLU A 437 -23.23 -14.53 -3.32
CA GLU A 437 -22.88 -15.46 -2.25
C GLU A 437 -22.31 -16.74 -2.85
N ILE A 438 -21.15 -17.15 -2.36
CA ILE A 438 -20.46 -18.38 -2.74
C ILE A 438 -20.46 -19.26 -1.49
N ASN A 439 -21.19 -20.38 -1.58
CA ASN A 439 -21.23 -21.41 -0.56
C ASN A 439 -20.42 -22.61 -1.06
N LEU A 440 -19.34 -22.92 -0.34
CA LEU A 440 -18.40 -24.00 -0.66
C LEU A 440 -18.78 -25.26 0.13
N GLU A 441 -18.73 -26.42 -0.52
CA GLU A 441 -18.95 -27.72 0.13
C GLU A 441 -17.88 -27.98 1.20
N GLU A 442 -16.62 -27.77 0.81
CA GLU A 442 -15.45 -27.76 1.69
C GLU A 442 -14.98 -26.33 1.94
N GLY A 443 -14.67 -26.00 3.19
CA GLY A 443 -14.20 -24.66 3.51
C GLY A 443 -12.79 -24.41 2.94
N GLU A 444 -12.56 -23.18 2.49
CA GLU A 444 -11.25 -22.72 1.99
C GLU A 444 -10.56 -21.83 3.02
N TYR A 445 -9.23 -21.89 3.06
CA TYR A 445 -8.44 -20.96 3.87
C TYR A 445 -8.58 -19.54 3.34
N VAL A 446 -8.81 -18.59 4.24
CA VAL A 446 -8.84 -17.17 3.91
C VAL A 446 -7.63 -16.47 4.53
N TYR A 447 -7.15 -15.45 3.85
CA TYR A 447 -5.88 -14.80 4.14
C TYR A 447 -6.09 -13.31 4.33
N ASP A 448 -5.27 -12.74 5.20
CA ASP A 448 -5.26 -11.30 5.47
C ASP A 448 -3.83 -10.80 5.68
N LEU A 449 -3.63 -9.48 5.58
CA LEU A 449 -2.34 -8.83 5.71
C LEU A 449 -2.37 -7.82 6.85
N SER A 450 -1.27 -7.75 7.61
CA SER A 450 -1.05 -6.68 8.58
C SER A 450 -0.07 -5.65 8.04
N VAL A 451 -0.52 -4.40 8.00
CA VAL A 451 0.15 -3.22 7.44
C VAL A 451 0.02 -2.07 8.44
N GLU A 452 1.09 -1.69 9.11
CA GLU A 452 1.12 -0.53 9.98
C GLU A 452 1.72 0.71 9.29
N PRO A 453 1.32 1.93 9.71
CA PRO A 453 0.24 2.25 10.67
C PRO A 453 -1.14 2.36 10.02
N CYS A 454 -1.24 2.15 8.69
CA CYS A 454 -2.43 2.50 7.93
C CYS A 454 -3.58 1.48 8.03
N GLN A 455 -3.29 0.24 8.42
CA GLN A 455 -4.26 -0.83 8.65
C GLN A 455 -5.17 -1.15 7.44
N ASN A 456 -4.64 -0.94 6.24
CA ASN A 456 -5.32 -1.26 4.99
C ASN A 456 -4.32 -1.62 3.89
N PHE A 457 -4.79 -2.37 2.89
CA PHE A 457 -4.02 -2.76 1.72
C PHE A 457 -4.89 -2.77 0.46
N ILE A 458 -4.27 -3.08 -0.68
CA ILE A 458 -4.93 -3.16 -1.97
C ILE A 458 -4.84 -4.60 -2.47
N GLY A 459 -5.96 -5.12 -2.96
CA GLY A 459 -6.04 -6.46 -3.49
C GLY A 459 -7.25 -6.65 -4.40
N GLY A 460 -7.41 -7.88 -4.90
CA GLY A 460 -8.46 -8.22 -5.85
C GLY A 460 -8.21 -7.72 -7.27
N PHE A 461 -9.11 -8.11 -8.15
CA PHE A 461 -9.05 -7.80 -9.58
C PHE A 461 -9.39 -6.33 -9.81
N GLY A 462 -8.46 -5.58 -10.41
CA GLY A 462 -8.55 -4.16 -10.73
C GLY A 462 -8.34 -3.21 -9.54
N ALA A 463 -7.76 -3.71 -8.45
CA ALA A 463 -7.45 -3.00 -7.21
C ALA A 463 -8.66 -2.50 -6.41
N VAL A 464 -8.92 -3.11 -5.27
CA VAL A 464 -9.90 -2.70 -4.25
C VAL A 464 -9.17 -2.47 -2.94
N MET A 465 -9.61 -1.48 -2.15
CA MET A 465 -9.04 -1.21 -0.83
C MET A 465 -9.70 -2.11 0.23
N LEU A 466 -8.89 -2.87 0.96
CA LEU A 466 -9.30 -3.82 2.00
C LEU A 466 -8.82 -3.35 3.38
N HIS A 467 -9.62 -3.63 4.42
CA HIS A 467 -9.29 -3.34 5.81
C HIS A 467 -8.53 -4.52 6.44
N ASN A 468 -7.55 -4.26 7.31
CA ASN A 468 -6.86 -5.32 8.04
C ASN A 468 -7.72 -5.84 9.21
N THR A 469 -7.70 -7.13 9.49
CA THR A 469 -8.38 -7.72 10.67
C THR A 469 -7.47 -7.60 11.91
N GLU A 470 -7.23 -6.38 12.42
CA GLU A 470 -6.24 -6.13 13.49
C GLU A 470 -6.76 -6.38 14.91
N ALA A 471 -8.02 -6.04 15.23
CA ALA A 471 -8.52 -6.07 16.60
C ALA A 471 -8.39 -7.46 17.25
N LEU A 472 -8.75 -8.53 16.53
CA LEU A 472 -8.59 -9.90 17.01
C LEU A 472 -7.12 -10.23 17.31
N ALA A 473 -6.21 -9.94 16.36
CA ALA A 473 -4.79 -10.22 16.53
C ALA A 473 -4.18 -9.41 17.69
N LEU A 474 -4.57 -8.14 17.85
CA LEU A 474 -4.12 -7.27 18.94
C LEU A 474 -4.56 -7.82 20.29
N PHE A 475 -5.85 -8.11 20.46
CA PHE A 475 -6.40 -8.62 21.72
C PHE A 475 -5.89 -10.02 22.07
N GLU A 476 -5.63 -10.89 21.08
CA GLU A 476 -4.96 -12.18 21.32
C GLU A 476 -3.50 -12.00 21.77
N ALA A 477 -2.77 -11.08 21.14
CA ALA A 477 -1.38 -10.78 21.49
C ALA A 477 -1.29 -10.13 22.89
N MET A 478 -2.24 -9.25 23.25
CA MET A 478 -2.38 -8.71 24.61
C MET A 478 -2.65 -9.83 25.63
N ARG A 479 -3.60 -10.73 25.35
CA ARG A 479 -3.95 -11.85 26.24
C ARG A 479 -2.77 -12.80 26.49
N THR A 480 -1.96 -13.04 25.46
CA THR A 480 -0.79 -13.95 25.51
C THR A 480 0.48 -13.29 26.05
N GLY A 481 0.46 -11.98 26.32
CA GLY A 481 1.62 -11.22 26.79
C GLY A 481 2.71 -11.03 25.74
N ALA A 482 2.39 -11.18 24.44
CA ALA A 482 3.36 -11.08 23.34
C ALA A 482 3.67 -9.62 22.92
N LEU A 483 2.87 -8.64 23.37
CA LEU A 483 3.06 -7.21 23.10
C LEU A 483 3.72 -6.49 24.29
N ALA A 484 4.57 -5.52 23.99
CA ALA A 484 5.32 -4.75 25.00
C ALA A 484 4.42 -3.85 25.88
N ASN A 485 4.90 -3.60 27.10
CA ASN A 485 4.51 -2.70 28.20
C ASN A 485 3.22 -1.87 28.14
N THR A 486 2.84 -1.24 27.03
CA THR A 486 1.61 -0.43 26.91
C THR A 486 1.01 -0.56 25.52
N VAL A 487 -0.25 -0.99 25.47
CA VAL A 487 -1.04 -1.08 24.23
C VAL A 487 -2.22 -0.12 24.36
N ALA A 488 -2.34 0.79 23.39
CA ALA A 488 -3.45 1.75 23.34
C ALA A 488 -4.10 1.72 21.96
N GLY A 489 -5.43 1.83 21.92
CA GLY A 489 -6.22 1.85 20.69
C GLY A 489 -7.43 2.76 20.84
N THR A 490 -7.93 3.27 19.71
CA THR A 490 -9.14 4.10 19.69
C THR A 490 -10.31 3.32 19.10
N ILE A 491 -11.39 3.17 19.86
CA ILE A 491 -12.63 2.55 19.41
C ILE A 491 -13.75 3.59 19.45
N HIS A 492 -14.61 3.57 18.42
CA HIS A 492 -15.82 4.36 18.43
C HIS A 492 -16.85 3.72 19.38
N GLY A 493 -16.86 4.16 20.63
CA GLY A 493 -17.89 3.83 21.63
C GLY A 493 -18.25 5.07 22.45
N ASP A 494 -19.51 5.19 22.82
CA ASP A 494 -20.04 6.29 23.66
C ASP A 494 -20.03 5.95 25.15
N SER A 495 -19.73 4.70 25.50
CA SER A 495 -19.70 4.14 26.85
C SER A 495 -18.73 2.95 26.90
N PRO A 496 -18.29 2.52 28.11
CA PRO A 496 -17.46 1.31 28.26
C PRO A 496 -18.13 0.06 27.69
N TYR A 497 -19.45 -0.09 27.91
CA TYR A 497 -20.20 -1.19 27.31
C TYR A 497 -20.26 -1.08 25.78
N GLY A 498 -20.45 0.11 25.21
CA GLY A 498 -20.41 0.30 23.76
C GLY A 498 -19.05 -0.04 23.13
N VAL A 499 -17.95 0.16 23.88
CA VAL A 499 -16.61 -0.29 23.49
C VAL A 499 -16.51 -1.83 23.51
N PHE A 500 -17.02 -2.47 24.56
CA PHE A 500 -17.10 -3.94 24.64
C PHE A 500 -17.94 -4.53 23.53
N ASP A 501 -19.15 -4.00 23.29
CA ASP A 501 -20.08 -4.47 22.27
C ASP A 501 -19.40 -4.43 20.88
N ARG A 502 -18.72 -3.32 20.58
CA ARG A 502 -17.96 -3.19 19.34
C ARG A 502 -16.76 -4.14 19.24
N ILE A 503 -16.01 -4.36 20.31
CA ILE A 503 -14.84 -5.24 20.25
C ILE A 503 -15.25 -6.72 20.21
N VAL A 504 -16.18 -7.12 21.06
CA VAL A 504 -16.54 -8.52 21.25
C VAL A 504 -17.63 -8.96 20.27
N ASN A 505 -18.69 -8.15 20.09
CA ASN A 505 -19.83 -8.54 19.26
C ASN A 505 -19.65 -8.08 17.81
N ASP A 506 -19.20 -6.85 17.52
CA ASP A 506 -18.93 -6.43 16.13
C ASP A 506 -17.63 -7.10 15.61
N LEU A 507 -16.50 -6.91 16.31
CA LEU A 507 -15.17 -7.35 15.85
C LEU A 507 -14.83 -8.81 16.21
N GLN A 508 -15.76 -9.54 16.81
CA GLN A 508 -15.66 -10.98 17.11
C GLN A 508 -14.43 -11.35 17.95
N VAL A 509 -13.94 -10.42 18.77
CA VAL A 509 -12.87 -10.70 19.74
C VAL A 509 -13.44 -11.56 20.86
N PRO A 510 -12.79 -12.69 21.24
CA PRO A 510 -13.26 -13.49 22.37
C PRO A 510 -13.36 -12.65 23.64
N ARG A 511 -14.44 -12.84 24.43
CA ARG A 511 -14.62 -12.17 25.73
C ARG A 511 -13.39 -12.32 26.64
N THR A 512 -12.78 -13.50 26.63
CA THR A 512 -11.55 -13.80 27.38
C THR A 512 -10.35 -12.98 26.92
N SER A 513 -10.30 -12.58 25.64
CA SER A 513 -9.27 -11.68 25.13
C SER A 513 -9.58 -10.22 25.46
N PHE A 514 -10.85 -9.80 25.45
CA PHE A 514 -11.24 -8.45 25.87
C PHE A 514 -10.84 -8.15 27.32
N LYS A 515 -10.84 -9.16 28.20
CA LYS A 515 -10.33 -9.05 29.59
C LYS A 515 -8.87 -8.56 29.66
N ALA A 516 -8.10 -8.58 28.57
CA ALA A 516 -6.76 -7.99 28.54
C ALA A 516 -6.77 -6.44 28.51
N ALA A 517 -7.91 -5.79 28.25
CA ALA A 517 -8.04 -4.35 28.40
C ALA A 517 -8.13 -3.98 29.88
N ASP A 518 -7.35 -2.99 30.32
CA ASP A 518 -7.30 -2.54 31.71
C ASP A 518 -8.17 -1.30 31.93
N ILE A 519 -8.04 -0.29 31.08
CA ILE A 519 -8.75 0.99 31.22
C ILE A 519 -9.43 1.37 29.90
N ILE A 520 -10.65 1.88 30.00
CA ILE A 520 -11.40 2.51 28.91
C ILE A 520 -11.57 3.99 29.24
N ILE A 521 -11.11 4.86 28.34
CA ILE A 521 -11.26 6.32 28.46
C ILE A 521 -12.32 6.79 27.46
N VAL A 522 -13.42 7.34 27.95
CA VAL A 522 -14.53 7.81 27.12
C VAL A 522 -14.41 9.33 26.91
N ALA A 523 -14.35 9.76 25.65
CA ALA A 523 -14.24 11.17 25.27
C ALA A 523 -15.45 11.62 24.45
N ASN A 524 -16.47 12.14 25.14
CA ASN A 524 -17.74 12.54 24.56
C ASN A 524 -17.90 14.07 24.48
N PRO A 525 -18.76 14.55 23.56
CA PRO A 525 -19.02 15.96 23.44
C PRO A 525 -20.14 16.42 24.40
N VAL A 526 -19.82 17.36 25.28
CA VAL A 526 -20.71 18.01 26.24
C VAL A 526 -21.24 19.32 25.64
N ARG A 527 -22.49 19.68 25.94
CA ARG A 527 -23.13 20.93 25.46
C ARG A 527 -23.17 21.97 26.57
N SER A 528 -23.00 23.24 26.21
CA SER A 528 -23.28 24.37 27.09
C SER A 528 -24.78 24.48 27.40
N ALA A 529 -25.11 25.16 28.50
CA ALA A 529 -26.50 25.37 28.94
C ALA A 529 -27.37 26.11 27.90
N ASP A 530 -26.77 26.94 27.04
CA ASP A 530 -27.43 27.61 25.91
C ASP A 530 -27.64 26.70 24.69
N GLY A 531 -27.07 25.49 24.67
CA GLY A 531 -27.12 24.52 23.58
C GLY A 531 -26.33 24.90 22.32
N LEU A 532 -25.69 26.06 22.28
CA LEU A 532 -25.01 26.60 21.09
C LEU A 532 -23.56 26.14 20.97
N HIS A 533 -22.88 25.89 22.09
CA HIS A 533 -21.48 25.47 22.11
C HIS A 533 -21.34 23.99 22.51
N LYS A 534 -20.44 23.29 21.81
CA LYS A 534 -20.15 21.87 22.05
C LYS A 534 -18.66 21.73 22.32
N PHE A 535 -18.32 21.17 23.48
CA PHE A 535 -16.95 20.94 23.90
C PHE A 535 -16.69 19.44 23.99
N ARG A 536 -15.55 18.95 23.52
CA ARG A 536 -15.17 17.56 23.76
C ARG A 536 -14.47 17.48 25.11
N ARG A 537 -14.94 16.57 25.97
CA ARG A 537 -14.38 16.31 27.30
C ARG A 537 -14.17 14.82 27.47
N ILE A 538 -13.20 14.45 28.29
CA ILE A 538 -13.16 13.11 28.84
C ILE A 538 -14.32 13.07 29.83
N THR A 539 -15.28 12.17 29.60
CA THR A 539 -16.47 12.05 30.44
C THR A 539 -16.31 10.99 31.50
N GLN A 540 -15.57 9.92 31.20
CA GLN A 540 -15.36 8.79 32.10
C GLN A 540 -13.97 8.17 31.88
N ILE A 541 -13.36 7.73 32.97
CA ILE A 541 -12.23 6.79 32.98
C ILE A 541 -12.70 5.56 33.75
N THR A 542 -12.81 4.45 33.05
CA THR A 542 -13.42 3.22 33.57
C THR A 542 -12.39 2.10 33.58
N GLU A 543 -12.22 1.44 34.71
CA GLU A 543 -11.46 0.20 34.86
C GLU A 543 -12.30 -1.01 34.41
N VAL A 544 -11.63 -1.98 33.78
CA VAL A 544 -12.22 -3.26 33.37
C VAL A 544 -11.71 -4.37 34.30
N ARG A 545 -12.52 -4.72 35.31
CA ARG A 545 -12.30 -5.86 36.20
C ARG A 545 -12.32 -7.17 35.43
N LYS A 546 -11.65 -8.20 35.95
CA LYS A 546 -11.39 -9.46 35.25
C LYS A 546 -12.37 -10.59 35.61
N GLN A 547 -13.12 -10.43 36.70
CA GLN A 547 -14.04 -11.42 37.27
C GLN A 547 -15.47 -11.23 36.75
N TRP A 548 -15.75 -11.73 35.55
CA TRP A 548 -17.08 -11.75 34.88
C TRP A 548 -17.06 -12.75 33.72
N GLU A 549 -18.18 -13.32 33.30
CA GLU A 549 -18.20 -14.35 32.24
C GLU A 549 -19.06 -13.99 31.01
N GLU A 550 -20.25 -13.44 31.22
CA GLU A 550 -21.25 -13.28 30.16
C GLU A 550 -21.52 -11.81 29.80
N ASP A 551 -21.95 -11.01 30.79
CA ASP A 551 -22.39 -9.64 30.61
C ASP A 551 -21.60 -8.71 31.55
N PRO A 552 -20.55 -8.03 31.04
CA PRO A 552 -19.65 -7.24 31.88
C PRO A 552 -20.35 -6.07 32.59
N LEU A 553 -21.47 -5.57 32.06
CA LEU A 553 -22.20 -4.49 32.72
C LEU A 553 -23.00 -5.01 33.92
N LYS A 554 -23.68 -6.16 33.79
CA LYS A 554 -24.46 -6.76 34.89
C LYS A 554 -23.60 -7.37 35.98
N GLU A 555 -22.43 -7.88 35.60
CA GLU A 555 -21.49 -8.53 36.50
C GLU A 555 -20.51 -7.55 37.17
N GLY A 556 -20.66 -6.24 36.94
CA GLY A 556 -19.86 -5.22 37.60
C GLY A 556 -18.40 -5.18 37.13
N ALA A 557 -18.15 -5.55 35.87
CA ALA A 557 -16.82 -5.52 35.28
C ALA A 557 -16.33 -4.08 35.01
N PHE A 558 -17.23 -3.13 34.78
CA PHE A 558 -16.89 -1.74 34.50
C PHE A 558 -17.01 -0.90 35.76
N VAL A 559 -15.89 -0.31 36.19
CA VAL A 559 -15.83 0.54 37.39
C VAL A 559 -15.30 1.91 37.02
N ASP A 560 -16.13 2.93 37.17
CA ASP A 560 -15.73 4.30 36.89
C ASP A 560 -14.78 4.79 37.99
N LEU A 561 -13.52 5.05 37.63
CA LEU A 561 -12.51 5.63 38.52
C LEU A 561 -12.62 7.15 38.56
N MET A 562 -13.02 7.75 37.43
CA MET A 562 -13.27 9.19 37.36
C MET A 562 -14.47 9.49 36.45
N VAL A 563 -15.29 10.46 36.86
CA VAL A 563 -16.50 10.89 36.15
C VAL A 563 -16.50 12.40 36.02
N TYR A 564 -16.90 12.89 34.85
CA TYR A 564 -16.94 14.30 34.54
C TYR A 564 -18.14 14.97 35.22
N ASP A 565 -17.85 16.04 35.97
CA ASP A 565 -18.87 16.91 36.54
C ASP A 565 -19.09 18.14 35.65
N SER A 566 -20.31 18.23 35.12
CA SER A 566 -20.73 19.34 34.28
C SER A 566 -20.78 20.70 34.99
N LYS A 567 -20.89 20.73 36.32
CA LYS A 567 -20.97 22.00 37.07
C LYS A 567 -19.60 22.65 37.23
N THR A 568 -18.58 21.85 37.51
CA THR A 568 -17.20 22.32 37.69
C THR A 568 -16.35 22.30 36.42
N ASP A 569 -16.89 21.76 35.30
CA ASP A 569 -16.15 21.49 34.04
C ASP A 569 -14.84 20.73 34.31
N SER A 570 -14.92 19.72 35.19
CA SER A 570 -13.75 18.97 35.64
C SER A 570 -14.03 17.48 35.78
N LEU A 571 -12.98 16.67 35.60
CA LEU A 571 -13.05 15.23 35.79
C LEU A 571 -12.74 14.92 37.26
N LEU A 572 -13.73 14.39 37.99
CA LEU A 572 -13.64 14.15 39.43
C LEU A 572 -13.35 12.67 39.71
N PRO A 573 -12.51 12.34 40.71
CA PRO A 573 -12.33 10.97 41.16
C PRO A 573 -13.61 10.46 41.85
N THR A 574 -13.91 9.18 41.66
CA THR A 574 -15.01 8.49 42.37
C THR A 574 -14.54 7.94 43.71
N ASP A 575 -15.48 7.52 44.56
CA ASP A 575 -15.15 6.88 45.85
C ASP A 575 -14.30 5.62 45.65
N GLU A 576 -14.54 4.85 44.58
CA GLU A 576 -13.73 3.67 44.21
C GLU A 576 -12.24 4.04 44.02
N LEU A 577 -11.95 5.16 43.36
CA LEU A 577 -10.57 5.61 43.19
C LEU A 577 -10.00 6.18 44.50
N ILE A 578 -10.78 6.97 45.24
CA ILE A 578 -10.31 7.62 46.48
C ILE A 578 -9.97 6.59 47.57
N ASN A 579 -10.82 5.57 47.72
CA ASN A 579 -10.66 4.51 48.71
C ASN A 579 -9.61 3.46 48.31
N GLY A 580 -9.08 3.54 47.08
CA GLY A 580 -8.08 2.60 46.58
C GLY A 580 -8.65 1.26 46.13
N ASP A 581 -9.90 1.22 45.67
CA ASP A 581 -10.62 0.00 45.25
C ASP A 581 -10.33 -0.45 43.80
N SER A 582 -9.42 0.23 43.13
CA SER A 582 -8.88 -0.17 41.81
C SER A 582 -8.01 -1.43 41.92
N ASP A 583 -8.37 -2.49 41.20
CA ASP A 583 -7.57 -3.73 41.14
C ASP A 583 -6.26 -3.49 40.41
N ILE A 584 -6.30 -2.66 39.36
CA ILE A 584 -5.12 -2.30 38.55
C ILE A 584 -4.10 -1.54 39.40
N ILE A 585 -4.52 -0.50 40.12
CA ILE A 585 -3.58 0.29 40.93
C ILE A 585 -3.01 -0.56 42.06
N LYS A 586 -3.84 -1.40 42.70
CA LYS A 586 -3.38 -2.38 43.70
C LYS A 586 -2.34 -3.35 43.12
N ALA A 587 -2.56 -3.87 41.92
CA ALA A 587 -1.62 -4.77 41.25
C ALA A 587 -0.27 -4.09 40.94
N ILE A 588 -0.31 -2.86 40.42
CA ILE A 588 0.91 -2.07 40.15
C ILE A 588 1.63 -1.75 41.47
N GLY A 589 0.91 -1.24 42.47
CA GLY A 589 1.47 -0.88 43.77
C GLY A 589 2.07 -2.07 44.51
N GLY A 590 1.42 -3.24 44.44
CA GLY A 590 1.91 -4.48 45.06
C GLY A 590 3.20 -5.02 44.42
N SER A 591 3.50 -4.65 43.17
CA SER A 591 4.75 -5.04 42.50
C SER A 591 5.95 -4.17 42.87
N VAL A 592 5.73 -3.06 43.57
CA VAL A 592 6.77 -2.12 44.01
C VAL A 592 6.88 -2.20 45.52
N LYS A 593 8.05 -2.61 46.02
CA LYS A 593 8.29 -2.90 47.44
C LYS A 593 7.93 -1.73 48.36
N GLU A 594 8.19 -0.51 47.89
CA GLU A 594 7.97 0.75 48.60
C GLU A 594 6.50 1.20 48.61
N TRP A 595 5.66 0.66 47.73
CA TRP A 595 4.24 1.02 47.59
C TRP A 595 3.29 -0.09 48.04
N ALA A 596 3.81 -1.29 48.27
CA ALA A 596 3.02 -2.44 48.68
C ALA A 596 2.30 -2.17 50.01
N GLY A 597 0.97 -1.99 49.94
CA GLY A 597 0.12 -1.69 51.09
C GLY A 597 0.09 -0.22 51.52
N ASP A 598 0.81 0.68 50.83
CA ASP A 598 0.82 2.13 51.13
C ASP A 598 0.08 2.92 50.04
N TRP A 599 -1.24 3.03 50.19
CA TRP A 599 -2.10 3.79 49.28
C TRP A 599 -1.73 5.27 49.23
N ASN A 600 -1.32 5.85 50.36
CA ASN A 600 -0.97 7.27 50.44
C ASN A 600 0.28 7.57 49.59
N ALA A 601 1.28 6.68 49.62
CA ALA A 601 2.47 6.80 48.78
C ALA A 601 2.12 6.71 47.28
N ILE A 602 1.25 5.77 46.88
CA ILE A 602 0.79 5.61 45.51
C ILE A 602 0.04 6.86 45.04
N TRP A 603 -0.95 7.32 45.82
CA TRP A 603 -1.75 8.49 45.50
C TRP A 603 -0.90 9.76 45.42
N SER A 604 0.03 9.93 46.36
CA SER A 604 1.01 11.02 46.35
C SER A 604 1.83 11.02 45.06
N ASN A 605 2.27 9.86 44.57
CA ASN A 605 3.00 9.75 43.31
C ASN A 605 2.11 10.10 42.09
N ILE A 606 0.86 9.64 42.07
CA ILE A 606 -0.10 9.98 41.00
C ILE A 606 -0.31 11.49 40.93
N VAL A 607 -0.55 12.13 42.08
CA VAL A 607 -0.74 13.59 42.19
C VAL A 607 0.52 14.34 41.77
N LEU A 608 1.71 13.86 42.19
CA LEU A 608 2.99 14.43 41.77
C LEU A 608 3.15 14.40 40.25
N ARG A 609 2.91 13.26 39.61
CA ARG A 609 2.98 13.13 38.14
C ARG A 609 1.96 14.01 37.42
N SER A 610 0.76 14.13 37.97
CA SER A 610 -0.26 15.06 37.47
C SER A 610 0.25 16.52 37.51
N LYS A 611 0.82 16.93 38.65
CA LYS A 611 1.42 18.26 38.83
C LYS A 611 2.55 18.52 37.85
N ILE A 612 3.42 17.53 37.62
CA ILE A 612 4.49 17.58 36.62
C ILE A 612 3.93 17.83 35.23
N LYS A 613 2.97 17.00 34.77
CA LYS A 613 2.37 17.15 33.43
C LYS A 613 1.66 18.49 33.27
N ARG A 614 0.94 18.93 34.30
CA ARG A 614 0.29 20.25 34.33
C ARG A 614 1.30 21.38 34.18
N THR A 615 2.42 21.30 34.90
CA THR A 615 3.49 22.31 34.84
C THR A 615 4.10 22.41 33.44
N ILE A 616 4.36 21.28 32.77
CA ILE A 616 4.86 21.30 31.37
C ILE A 616 3.90 22.06 30.45
N VAL A 617 2.58 21.79 30.58
CA VAL A 617 1.55 22.49 29.79
C VAL A 617 1.51 23.97 30.12
N ASP A 618 1.50 24.33 31.41
CA ASP A 618 1.43 25.73 31.83
C ASP A 618 2.66 26.52 31.34
N TYR A 619 3.86 25.95 31.37
CA TYR A 619 5.07 26.59 30.82
C TYR A 619 5.02 26.69 29.29
N SER A 620 4.58 25.62 28.61
CA SER A 620 4.41 25.64 27.15
C SER A 620 3.48 26.76 26.70
N VAL A 621 2.34 26.93 27.38
CA VAL A 621 1.37 27.99 27.08
C VAL A 621 1.92 29.36 27.46
N LYS A 622 2.51 29.50 28.66
CA LYS A 622 3.01 30.78 29.18
C LYS A 622 4.12 31.38 28.31
N TYR A 623 5.04 30.55 27.83
CA TYR A 623 6.20 30.98 27.02
C TYR A 623 6.00 30.73 25.52
N ASN A 624 4.82 30.25 25.12
CA ASN A 624 4.45 29.92 23.74
C ASN A 624 5.47 28.98 23.05
N ILE A 625 5.77 27.85 23.70
CA ILE A 625 6.69 26.80 23.23
C ILE A 625 5.90 25.50 23.01
N PRO A 626 5.25 25.31 21.85
CA PRO A 626 4.53 24.07 21.54
C PRO A 626 5.44 22.84 21.58
N ASP A 627 6.71 22.99 21.18
CA ASP A 627 7.71 21.93 21.13
C ASP A 627 8.03 21.32 22.51
N LEU A 628 7.68 22.00 23.60
CA LEU A 628 7.81 21.47 24.95
C LEU A 628 6.83 20.29 25.21
N LEU A 629 5.76 20.20 24.41
CA LEU A 629 4.76 19.12 24.46
C LEU A 629 5.10 17.94 23.54
N GLU A 630 6.12 18.09 22.70
CA GLU A 630 6.55 17.06 21.76
C GLU A 630 7.36 15.95 22.44
N ALA A 631 7.48 14.81 21.75
CA ALA A 631 8.01 13.58 22.32
C ALA A 631 9.41 13.73 22.93
N GLU A 632 10.32 14.47 22.29
CA GLU A 632 11.70 14.66 22.75
C GLU A 632 11.75 15.32 24.14
N SER A 633 11.07 16.46 24.29
CA SER A 633 10.94 17.19 25.55
C SER A 633 10.28 16.35 26.64
N VAL A 634 9.22 15.62 26.29
CA VAL A 634 8.46 14.80 27.24
C VAL A 634 9.26 13.58 27.72
N ILE A 635 10.05 12.95 26.84
CA ILE A 635 10.96 11.85 27.19
C ILE A 635 12.03 12.36 28.15
N PHE A 636 12.71 13.45 27.78
CA PHE A 636 13.75 14.03 28.60
C PHE A 636 13.24 14.40 30.01
N MET A 637 12.05 15.02 30.08
CA MET A 637 11.42 15.36 31.36
C MET A 637 11.02 14.13 32.20
N ASN A 638 10.65 13.03 31.57
CA ASN A 638 10.36 11.78 32.27
C ASN A 638 11.65 11.12 32.80
N ASP A 639 12.74 11.18 32.05
CA ASP A 639 14.04 10.67 32.49
C ASP A 639 14.57 11.48 33.68
N GLU A 640 14.47 12.81 33.62
CA GLU A 640 14.84 13.68 34.75
C GLU A 640 13.98 13.40 35.99
N PHE A 641 12.68 13.11 35.82
CA PHE A 641 11.84 12.71 36.95
C PHE A 641 12.37 11.47 37.66
N HIS A 642 12.77 10.43 36.91
CA HIS A 642 13.36 9.23 37.50
C HIS A 642 14.72 9.49 38.16
N ARG A 643 15.59 10.30 37.53
CA ARG A 643 16.89 10.69 38.13
C ARG A 643 16.70 11.45 39.44
N VAL A 644 15.79 12.42 39.47
CA VAL A 644 15.49 13.20 40.67
C VAL A 644 14.90 12.31 41.77
N MET A 645 14.02 11.37 41.42
CA MET A 645 13.53 10.38 42.38
C MET A 645 14.66 9.58 43.04
N ASP A 646 15.64 9.12 42.26
CA ASP A 646 16.79 8.37 42.80
C ASP A 646 17.66 9.24 43.71
N ILE A 647 17.94 10.49 43.32
CA ILE A 647 18.71 11.45 44.14
C ILE A 647 18.01 11.76 45.46
N VAL A 648 16.69 12.02 45.42
CA VAL A 648 15.91 12.28 46.64
C VAL A 648 15.86 11.02 47.51
N ARG A 649 15.71 9.84 46.91
CA ARG A 649 15.75 8.57 47.65
C ARG A 649 17.08 8.37 48.38
N GLU A 650 18.21 8.60 47.72
CA GLU A 650 19.55 8.45 48.32
C GLU A 650 19.83 9.47 49.42
N SER A 651 19.32 10.69 49.28
CA SER A 651 19.58 11.78 50.25
C SER A 651 18.64 11.79 51.45
N SER A 652 17.35 11.45 51.29
CA SER A 652 16.36 11.47 52.39
C SER A 652 15.89 10.10 52.88
N GLY A 653 16.25 9.00 52.22
CA GLY A 653 15.81 7.65 52.57
C GLY A 653 14.32 7.36 52.30
N SER A 654 13.59 8.33 51.76
CA SER A 654 12.18 8.22 51.35
C SER A 654 11.90 9.02 50.08
N LEU A 655 10.79 8.71 49.40
CA LEU A 655 10.34 9.40 48.19
C LEU A 655 9.40 10.56 48.55
N ASP A 656 9.98 11.70 48.92
CA ASP A 656 9.24 12.93 49.24
C ASP A 656 8.81 13.68 47.97
N SER A 657 7.50 13.66 47.68
CA SER A 657 6.92 14.24 46.46
C SER A 657 7.18 15.73 46.30
N GLU A 658 7.24 16.52 47.38
CA GLU A 658 7.47 17.96 47.28
C GLU A 658 8.91 18.25 46.86
N LYS A 659 9.88 17.57 47.48
CA LYS A 659 11.30 17.71 47.13
C LYS A 659 11.56 17.26 45.69
N ILE A 660 10.95 16.15 45.27
CA ILE A 660 11.06 15.65 43.89
C ILE A 660 10.53 16.70 42.92
N PHE A 661 9.36 17.30 43.20
CA PHE A 661 8.79 18.32 42.33
C PHE A 661 9.69 19.56 42.19
N VAL A 662 10.22 20.08 43.30
CA VAL A 662 11.05 21.29 43.30
C VAL A 662 12.34 21.10 42.50
N GLU A 663 13.04 19.98 42.71
CA GLU A 663 14.27 19.70 41.97
C GLU A 663 13.98 19.37 40.50
N TRP A 664 12.88 18.66 40.21
CA TRP A 664 12.45 18.41 38.83
C TRP A 664 12.07 19.71 38.09
N GLU A 665 11.35 20.63 38.73
CA GLU A 665 10.97 21.92 38.11
C GLU A 665 12.22 22.74 37.77
N LYS A 666 13.26 22.68 38.61
CA LYS A 666 14.56 23.30 38.31
C LYS A 666 15.17 22.75 37.01
N ARG A 667 15.17 21.42 36.83
CA ARG A 667 15.65 20.76 35.59
C ARG A 667 14.84 21.16 34.37
N LEU A 668 13.52 21.31 34.51
CA LEU A 668 12.65 21.83 33.45
C LEU A 668 13.05 23.26 33.05
N LYS A 669 13.29 24.14 34.03
CA LYS A 669 13.69 25.53 33.75
C LYS A 669 15.03 25.60 33.02
N ASP A 670 16.02 24.83 33.47
CA ASP A 670 17.33 24.76 32.83
C ASP A 670 17.21 24.24 31.39
N HIS A 671 16.36 23.24 31.15
CA HIS A 671 16.10 22.72 29.81
C HIS A 671 15.49 23.78 28.89
N ILE A 672 14.49 24.52 29.35
CA ILE A 672 13.85 25.58 28.57
C ILE A 672 14.84 26.69 28.21
N GLN A 673 15.68 27.10 29.16
CA GLN A 673 16.70 28.13 28.91
C GLN A 673 17.75 27.67 27.89
N ASN A 674 18.26 26.44 28.02
CA ASN A 674 19.35 25.94 27.19
C ASN A 674 18.93 25.51 25.79
N VAL A 675 17.73 24.93 25.64
CA VAL A 675 17.28 24.35 24.37
C VAL A 675 16.49 25.37 23.55
N PHE A 676 15.63 26.16 24.20
CA PHE A 676 14.75 27.09 23.52
C PHE A 676 15.22 28.55 23.58
N ASN A 677 16.37 28.82 24.24
CA ASN A 677 16.99 30.15 24.33
C ASN A 677 16.06 31.24 24.94
N ILE A 678 15.20 30.83 25.88
CA ILE A 678 14.22 31.71 26.54
C ILE A 678 14.69 32.02 27.95
N GLN A 679 14.73 33.31 28.31
CA GLN A 679 15.06 33.75 29.66
C GLN A 679 13.80 33.64 30.54
N LEU A 680 13.83 32.72 31.52
CA LEU A 680 12.67 32.33 32.34
C LEU A 680 12.38 33.22 33.54
#